data_AF-A0AAU7BS04-F1
#
_entry.id   AF-A0AAU7BS04-F1
#
_cell.length_a   1.000
_cell.length_b   1.000
_cell.length_c   1.000
_cell.angle_alpha   90.00
_cell.angle_beta   90.00
_cell.angle_gamma   90.00
#
_symmetry.space_group_name_H-M   'P 1'
#
loop_
_entity.id
_entity.type
_entity.pdbx_description
1 polymer ?
#
loop_
_entity_poly.entity_id
_entity_poly.type
_entity_poly.pdbx_seq_one_letter_code
_entity_poly.pdbx_strand_id
1 'polypeptide(L)'
;MKTPIYKLQRLCLLGLILLFSSKMNSQELPSVIPPSPNAAAFHVYGNTQVNYYTGSANITIPLWEVKEGDLSVPIYLKYTGGNGIKVEEMASWVGLGWSLNAGGAISRTIRGIADDVPLKGFFATTGIPIPNGSNFSVFDDIEDGKLDSQPDMFMYNSPGSSGSFFYDYDENIHYKPKANVSITHTIASDYDPNQPSQCTTSHNVIDEFTLKDPYGNSYKFKDKEWSNTVSYNETMVEFRGFPSSWFLRKIENRIKTKSIDFEYDKYNYELKRSRSTIQVVNGLEDDVYTTTHYIGKRLKKITHSQGSVEFVASTAVRKDFNDTTNKYLDKIIVKDSNGNTIKTIKFNYQYMTPTGLVALTATIPNYDESRLVLTSIEECDGDNNCLNPTSFTYNTDKYLPSRFSKAQDHWGYYNGAITNTKLEPRQVIKWYNPSINDWDTDDVGSANRAPDPTYAVAGILKEVEYPTGGKTVFEYEGHTAKTYDVAGVITNLSEVLTTSGQTNSKTFTVDLPTNATIQSVLKVTGHHNECTPTIKIKNLSTNVVTNMSLPPGSQGGSSTYINKFTIATGSYEAWYEISSCSETISFIKLSWENEDSSPTRNIGGLRLKNISDYSATSTLATKRHFNYMENDTTSGRVVNVPVYYGLEYSVYDDTVPLGFLRYVNSITPLATTQGSHVGYGKVTITNDNDANGKEEHYFTTMDDFPDNYSGINPDTGELNHKYYDGVKIYPYPPPETDSKDFLRGILKKQILYKKSGSTFSKVYQKEVSYNSLNYSNEPIESFSYIKTAATAVRGLKIATSRFTYYDIYTGYNVPSTTIETYYNASGDVVKMTTQKYDEDSNNLIDYYIPTSVEVTGSDDIISKTNTTYVFNKGSKTTAETDLYNKKAWYIPLQTESYKNTELLGKQYTVYSNSNSNWSGLNLPEKIQTAKGSGSLEDRIIYNDYDVEGNPTEVSKKDGTHITYIYGYNESLPIAKIENATTSELTTAIGTLNSNYNTLAEIQSLSDADVNGTTEKDLRTALDDLRAALPNAFMTSFTYDPLIGVTSVTDPRGKTSYYYYDNHARLQYVKDHDGKILSKTEYNYKN
;
A
#
# COMPACT_ATOMS: atom_id res chain seq x y z
N MET A 1 -35.12 34.06 37.07
CA MET A 1 -35.90 34.62 35.95
C MET A 1 -35.09 34.39 34.69
N LYS A 2 -35.55 33.45 33.85
CA LYS A 2 -34.81 32.86 32.73
C LYS A 2 -35.57 33.11 31.42
N THR A 3 -34.80 33.29 30.35
CA THR A 3 -35.13 33.41 28.91
C THR A 3 -35.77 34.73 28.42
N PRO A 4 -35.42 35.23 27.20
CA PRO A 4 -34.94 34.46 26.03
C PRO A 4 -33.68 35.01 25.30
N ILE A 5 -32.69 34.14 25.03
CA ILE A 5 -31.58 34.35 24.05
C ILE A 5 -31.67 33.32 22.87
N TYR A 6 -32.61 32.38 22.89
CA TYR A 6 -32.72 31.30 21.91
C TYR A 6 -33.32 31.67 20.53
N LYS A 7 -33.63 32.95 20.25
CA LYS A 7 -34.19 33.37 18.95
C LYS A 7 -33.16 33.92 17.94
N LEU A 8 -31.95 34.33 18.36
CA LEU A 8 -30.90 34.76 17.41
C LEU A 8 -30.07 33.59 16.85
N GLN A 9 -29.90 32.49 17.59
CA GLN A 9 -29.17 31.31 17.10
C GLN A 9 -29.91 30.49 16.04
N ARG A 10 -31.25 30.62 15.92
CA ARG A 10 -32.02 29.96 14.85
C ARG A 10 -31.99 30.71 13.52
N LEU A 11 -31.76 32.03 13.50
CA LEU A 11 -31.61 32.79 12.25
C LEU A 11 -30.19 32.68 11.65
N CYS A 12 -29.14 32.57 12.46
CA CYS A 12 -27.79 32.32 11.94
C CYS A 12 -27.58 30.89 11.41
N LEU A 13 -28.28 29.88 11.98
CA LEU A 13 -28.18 28.49 11.50
C LEU A 13 -29.00 28.26 10.21
N LEU A 14 -30.16 28.90 10.03
CA LEU A 14 -30.89 28.86 8.75
C LEU A 14 -30.22 29.71 7.65
N GLY A 15 -29.53 30.81 8.03
CA GLY A 15 -28.75 31.62 7.08
C GLY A 15 -27.50 30.91 6.54
N LEU A 16 -26.79 30.12 7.36
CA LEU A 16 -25.63 29.34 6.92
C LEU A 16 -25.99 28.11 6.08
N ILE A 17 -27.19 27.53 6.27
CA ILE A 17 -27.65 26.33 5.55
C ILE A 17 -28.14 26.67 4.12
N LEU A 18 -28.56 27.91 3.86
CA LEU A 18 -28.99 28.40 2.53
C LEU A 18 -27.88 29.05 1.69
N LEU A 19 -26.73 29.40 2.29
CA LEU A 19 -25.60 30.02 1.58
C LEU A 19 -24.67 29.02 0.86
N PHE A 20 -24.79 27.71 1.14
CA PHE A 20 -23.98 26.67 0.49
C PHE A 20 -24.66 25.99 -0.71
N SER A 21 -25.89 26.36 -1.08
CA SER A 21 -26.66 25.68 -2.14
C SER A 21 -27.21 26.60 -3.24
N SER A 22 -26.82 27.89 -3.27
CA SER A 22 -27.23 28.82 -4.34
C SER A 22 -26.08 29.47 -5.12
N LYS A 23 -24.82 29.07 -4.89
CA LYS A 23 -23.75 29.41 -5.83
C LYS A 23 -23.80 28.42 -6.99
N MET A 24 -24.25 28.88 -8.15
CA MET A 24 -23.68 28.39 -9.40
C MET A 24 -22.16 28.44 -9.20
N ASN A 25 -21.45 27.31 -9.27
CA ASN A 25 -20.04 27.35 -9.62
C ASN A 25 -19.96 27.72 -11.10
N SER A 26 -20.32 28.98 -11.40
CA SER A 26 -19.63 29.72 -12.45
C SER A 26 -18.16 29.60 -12.08
N GLN A 27 -17.32 29.09 -12.96
CA GLN A 27 -15.90 29.26 -12.79
C GLN A 27 -15.68 30.78 -12.72
N GLU A 28 -15.41 31.29 -11.52
CA GLU A 28 -15.02 32.67 -11.34
C GLU A 28 -13.72 32.87 -12.14
N LEU A 29 -13.36 34.13 -12.43
CA LEU A 29 -12.04 34.44 -12.98
C LEU A 29 -10.96 33.59 -12.28
N PRO A 30 -9.86 33.21 -12.98
CA PRO A 30 -8.76 32.50 -12.35
C PRO A 30 -8.49 33.08 -10.96
N SER A 31 -8.68 32.27 -9.92
CA SER A 31 -8.42 32.72 -8.55
C SER A 31 -6.91 32.72 -8.37
N VAL A 32 -6.26 33.74 -8.93
CA VAL A 32 -4.83 34.00 -8.78
C VAL A 32 -4.54 34.68 -7.44
N ILE A 33 -5.53 34.77 -6.54
CA ILE A 33 -5.34 35.25 -5.18
C ILE A 33 -4.89 34.04 -4.35
N PRO A 34 -3.69 34.08 -3.74
CA PRO A 34 -3.24 33.00 -2.88
C PRO A 34 -4.26 32.76 -1.75
N PRO A 35 -4.51 31.50 -1.35
CA PRO A 35 -5.43 31.22 -0.26
C PRO A 35 -4.97 31.98 0.98
N SER A 36 -5.92 32.57 1.72
CA SER A 36 -5.58 33.31 2.94
C SER A 36 -4.70 32.43 3.84
N PRO A 37 -3.64 32.95 4.48
CA PRO A 37 -2.74 32.12 5.31
C PRO A 37 -3.46 31.33 6.41
N ASN A 38 -4.61 31.81 6.89
CA ASN A 38 -5.50 31.06 7.80
C ASN A 38 -6.11 29.80 7.17
N ALA A 39 -6.43 29.81 5.88
CA ALA A 39 -6.92 28.66 5.14
C ALA A 39 -5.79 27.67 4.81
N ALA A 40 -4.57 28.16 4.61
CA ALA A 40 -3.37 27.32 4.41
C ALA A 40 -2.89 26.64 5.72
N ALA A 41 -3.13 27.27 6.88
CA ALA A 41 -2.71 26.75 8.19
C ALA A 41 -3.56 25.58 8.74
N PHE A 42 -4.63 25.16 8.06
CA PHE A 42 -5.42 24.00 8.45
C PHE A 42 -4.77 22.70 7.95
N HIS A 43 -3.71 22.27 8.63
CA HIS A 43 -3.26 20.88 8.61
C HIS A 43 -3.53 20.27 9.98
N VAL A 44 -4.69 19.62 10.10
CA VAL A 44 -5.03 18.84 11.28
C VAL A 44 -4.20 17.56 11.23
N TYR A 45 -3.15 17.50 12.07
CA TYR A 45 -2.54 16.23 12.44
C TYR A 45 -3.65 15.33 13.02
N GLY A 46 -3.85 14.14 12.44
CA GLY A 46 -4.55 13.07 13.15
C GLY A 46 -5.75 12.38 12.48
N ASN A 47 -6.08 12.58 11.19
CA ASN A 47 -7.35 12.04 10.67
C ASN A 47 -7.33 10.70 9.93
N THR A 48 -6.19 10.03 9.71
CA THR A 48 -6.18 8.63 9.23
C THR A 48 -4.96 7.87 9.75
N GLN A 49 -5.05 7.37 10.99
CA GLN A 49 -4.02 6.52 11.61
C GLN A 49 -4.32 5.02 11.51
N VAL A 50 -5.39 4.61 10.82
CA VAL A 50 -5.90 3.22 10.82
C VAL A 50 -6.35 2.79 9.44
N ASN A 51 -5.93 1.61 9.00
CA ASN A 51 -6.61 0.90 7.91
C ASN A 51 -7.70 0.02 8.54
N TYR A 52 -8.98 0.39 8.40
CA TYR A 52 -10.08 -0.36 9.01
C TYR A 52 -10.26 -1.76 8.41
N TYR A 53 -9.91 -1.97 7.14
CA TYR A 53 -10.05 -3.27 6.51
C TYR A 53 -9.04 -4.28 7.06
N THR A 54 -7.79 -3.89 7.26
CA THR A 54 -6.76 -4.79 7.81
C THR A 54 -6.65 -4.70 9.33
N GLY A 55 -7.16 -3.63 9.94
CA GLY A 55 -6.97 -3.32 11.36
C GLY A 55 -5.58 -2.77 11.70
N SER A 56 -4.74 -2.48 10.70
CA SER A 56 -3.36 -2.03 10.92
C SER A 56 -3.28 -0.56 11.35
N ALA A 57 -2.33 -0.23 12.22
CA ALA A 57 -1.96 1.16 12.50
C ALA A 57 -1.13 1.71 11.32
N ASN A 58 -1.62 2.75 10.66
CA ASN A 58 -1.01 3.37 9.49
C ASN A 58 -0.73 4.85 9.77
N ILE A 59 0.29 5.10 10.60
CA ILE A 59 0.58 6.44 11.14
C ILE A 59 1.40 7.23 10.13
N THR A 60 0.95 8.44 9.79
CA THR A 60 1.62 9.35 8.87
C THR A 60 2.02 10.63 9.59
N ILE A 61 3.31 11.00 9.52
CA ILE A 61 3.85 12.25 10.06
C ILE A 61 4.28 13.13 8.88
N PRO A 62 3.50 14.17 8.51
CA PRO A 62 3.89 15.09 7.46
C PRO A 62 5.11 15.90 7.91
N LEU A 63 6.11 16.05 7.02
CA LEU A 63 7.36 16.77 7.28
C LEU A 63 7.45 18.05 6.45
N TRP A 64 7.14 17.96 5.15
CA TRP A 64 7.18 19.08 4.21
C TRP A 64 6.36 18.77 2.95
N GLU A 65 6.03 19.77 2.13
CA GLU A 65 5.41 19.59 0.82
C GLU A 65 6.11 20.51 -0.19
N VAL A 66 6.72 19.93 -1.23
CA VAL A 66 7.32 20.70 -2.33
C VAL A 66 6.22 21.02 -3.34
N LYS A 67 6.06 22.30 -3.70
CA LYS A 67 5.10 22.77 -4.70
C LYS A 67 5.80 23.48 -5.85
N GLU A 68 5.40 23.15 -7.08
CA GLU A 68 5.92 23.76 -8.30
C GLU A 68 4.78 23.84 -9.35
N GLY A 69 4.09 24.97 -9.42
CA GLY A 69 2.87 25.12 -10.22
C GLY A 69 1.79 24.12 -9.78
N ASP A 70 1.27 23.33 -10.72
CA ASP A 70 0.30 22.25 -10.45
C ASP A 70 0.94 20.98 -9.84
N LEU A 71 2.28 20.92 -9.72
CA LEU A 71 2.98 19.76 -9.16
C LEU A 71 3.09 19.86 -7.64
N SER A 72 2.86 18.74 -6.96
CA SER A 72 3.08 18.60 -5.52
C SER A 72 3.81 17.29 -5.19
N VAL A 73 4.82 17.38 -4.32
CA VAL A 73 5.55 16.24 -3.77
C VAL A 73 5.48 16.32 -2.23
N PRO A 74 4.57 15.55 -1.59
CA PRO A 74 4.53 15.48 -0.14
C PRO A 74 5.70 14.66 0.40
N ILE A 75 6.33 15.17 1.47
CA ILE A 75 7.40 14.52 2.22
C ILE A 75 6.85 14.16 3.60
N TYR A 76 6.78 12.85 3.89
CA TYR A 76 6.22 12.36 5.15
C TYR A 76 6.84 11.03 5.58
N LEU A 77 6.82 10.78 6.88
CA LEU A 77 7.08 9.45 7.42
C LEU A 77 5.79 8.64 7.48
N LYS A 78 5.89 7.36 7.17
CA LYS A 78 4.80 6.39 7.30
C LYS A 78 5.26 5.19 8.11
N TYR A 79 4.54 4.89 9.19
CA TYR A 79 4.73 3.69 9.98
C TYR A 79 3.89 2.55 9.40
N THR A 80 4.55 1.48 8.94
CA THR A 80 3.91 0.29 8.36
C THR A 80 4.00 -0.93 9.27
N GLY A 81 4.70 -0.84 10.40
CA GLY A 81 4.80 -1.90 11.41
C GLY A 81 3.54 -2.15 12.23
N GLY A 82 2.41 -1.53 11.87
CA GLY A 82 1.14 -1.64 12.60
C GLY A 82 0.50 -3.03 12.62
N ASN A 83 0.98 -3.97 11.80
CA ASN A 83 0.62 -5.39 11.83
C ASN A 83 1.54 -6.24 12.72
N GLY A 84 2.48 -5.62 13.43
CA GLY A 84 3.59 -6.29 14.11
C GLY A 84 4.90 -6.17 13.34
N ILE A 85 6.02 -6.36 14.04
CA ILE A 85 7.36 -6.38 13.45
C ILE A 85 7.78 -7.84 13.24
N LYS A 86 8.20 -8.19 12.02
CA LYS A 86 8.69 -9.56 11.75
C LYS A 86 10.08 -9.76 12.35
N VAL A 87 10.41 -11.00 12.72
CA VAL A 87 11.70 -11.33 13.35
C VAL A 87 12.88 -10.94 12.46
N GLU A 88 12.79 -11.26 11.16
CA GLU A 88 13.79 -10.96 10.13
C GLU A 88 13.73 -9.49 9.60
N GLU A 89 12.80 -8.66 10.09
CA GLU A 89 12.61 -7.29 9.57
C GLU A 89 13.82 -6.39 9.85
N MET A 90 14.30 -5.71 8.82
CA MET A 90 15.37 -4.72 8.92
C MET A 90 14.79 -3.30 8.89
N ALA A 91 15.34 -2.44 9.74
CA ALA A 91 14.97 -1.04 9.77
C ALA A 91 15.38 -0.32 8.48
N SER A 92 14.53 0.57 7.99
CA SER A 92 14.94 1.51 6.94
C SER A 92 15.96 2.50 7.49
N TRP A 93 16.52 3.37 6.65
CA TRP A 93 17.39 4.46 7.12
C TRP A 93 16.68 5.50 8.01
N VAL A 94 15.35 5.40 8.18
CA VAL A 94 14.56 6.20 9.14
C VAL A 94 14.00 5.37 10.30
N GLY A 95 14.48 4.14 10.51
CA GLY A 95 14.15 3.29 11.67
C GLY A 95 13.19 2.14 11.38
N LEU A 96 13.04 1.23 12.35
CA LEU A 96 12.24 0.02 12.25
C LEU A 96 10.74 0.33 12.11
N GLY A 97 10.09 -0.34 11.17
CA GLY A 97 8.68 -0.11 10.83
C GLY A 97 8.37 1.26 10.20
N TRP A 98 9.34 2.16 10.04
CA TRP A 98 9.18 3.47 9.43
C TRP A 98 9.71 3.50 7.99
N SER A 99 9.02 4.24 7.13
CA SER A 99 9.44 4.54 5.77
C SER A 99 9.34 6.04 5.50
N LEU A 100 10.30 6.58 4.74
CA LEU A 100 10.26 7.97 4.27
C LEU A 100 9.66 7.98 2.86
N ASN A 101 8.59 8.75 2.67
CA ASN A 101 7.98 8.99 1.37
C ASN A 101 8.34 10.41 0.96
N ALA A 102 9.12 10.54 -0.12
CA ALA A 102 9.67 11.82 -0.59
C ALA A 102 10.00 11.78 -2.09
N GLY A 103 9.17 11.12 -2.89
CA GLY A 103 9.44 10.85 -4.31
C GLY A 103 8.75 9.57 -4.76
N GLY A 104 9.45 8.76 -5.55
CA GLY A 104 8.93 7.51 -6.07
C GLY A 104 10.02 6.58 -6.59
N ALA A 105 9.67 5.32 -6.80
CA ALA A 105 10.52 4.35 -7.47
C ALA A 105 9.67 3.34 -8.25
N ILE A 106 10.26 2.76 -9.29
CA ILE A 106 9.80 1.50 -9.88
C ILE A 106 10.77 0.42 -9.41
N SER A 107 10.27 -0.69 -8.91
CA SER A 107 11.06 -1.83 -8.41
C SER A 107 10.54 -3.11 -9.03
N ARG A 108 11.36 -4.15 -9.08
CA ARG A 108 10.92 -5.46 -9.59
C ARG A 108 11.20 -6.58 -8.61
N THR A 109 10.30 -7.57 -8.62
CA THR A 109 10.53 -8.89 -8.01
C THR A 109 10.82 -9.87 -9.13
N ILE A 110 12.06 -10.39 -9.16
CA ILE A 110 12.47 -11.32 -10.20
C ILE A 110 11.85 -12.70 -10.01
N ARG A 111 11.39 -13.29 -11.12
CA ARG A 111 10.89 -14.66 -11.16
C ARG A 111 11.69 -15.49 -12.16
N GLY A 112 12.76 -16.13 -11.69
CA GLY A 112 13.69 -16.81 -12.59
C GLY A 112 14.84 -15.88 -12.98
N ILE A 113 14.89 -15.46 -14.23
CA ILE A 113 15.91 -14.55 -14.77
C ILE A 113 15.23 -13.18 -14.98
N ALA A 114 15.97 -12.08 -14.83
CA ALA A 114 15.44 -10.76 -15.16
C ALA A 114 14.91 -10.70 -16.61
N ASP A 115 13.73 -10.13 -16.81
CA ASP A 115 13.04 -10.06 -18.12
C ASP A 115 13.94 -9.54 -19.25
N ASP A 116 14.74 -8.53 -18.95
CA ASP A 116 15.59 -7.76 -19.87
C ASP A 116 16.98 -8.40 -20.12
N VAL A 117 17.27 -9.59 -19.59
CA VAL A 117 18.54 -10.28 -19.82
C VAL A 117 18.61 -10.79 -21.27
N PRO A 118 19.59 -10.35 -22.09
CA PRO A 118 19.69 -10.77 -23.48
C PRO A 118 19.80 -12.29 -23.63
N LEU A 119 19.04 -12.85 -24.58
CA LEU A 119 19.01 -14.28 -24.96
C LEU A 119 18.49 -15.26 -23.89
N LYS A 120 18.30 -14.81 -22.64
CA LYS A 120 17.92 -15.68 -21.51
C LYS A 120 16.68 -15.23 -20.74
N GLY A 121 16.45 -13.92 -20.65
CA GLY A 121 15.30 -13.34 -19.93
C GLY A 121 13.99 -13.51 -20.71
N PHE A 122 12.88 -13.23 -20.04
CA PHE A 122 11.53 -13.34 -20.60
C PHE A 122 11.37 -12.72 -22.01
N PHE A 123 11.93 -11.52 -22.27
CA PHE A 123 11.85 -10.87 -23.59
C PHE A 123 12.48 -11.68 -24.73
N ALA A 124 13.47 -12.53 -24.41
CA ALA A 124 14.16 -13.36 -25.38
C ALA A 124 13.39 -14.65 -25.74
N THR A 125 12.29 -14.97 -25.06
CA THR A 125 11.49 -16.18 -25.31
C THR A 125 10.31 -15.98 -26.27
N THR A 126 10.23 -14.79 -26.88
CA THR A 126 9.30 -14.46 -27.95
C THR A 126 9.36 -15.48 -29.09
N GLY A 127 8.22 -16.14 -29.35
CA GLY A 127 8.05 -16.99 -30.53
C GLY A 127 8.62 -18.41 -30.43
N ILE A 128 8.78 -18.99 -29.23
CA ILE A 128 9.03 -20.45 -29.09
C ILE A 128 7.84 -21.20 -29.72
N PRO A 129 7.99 -21.86 -30.88
CA PRO A 129 6.91 -22.62 -31.48
C PRO A 129 6.68 -23.85 -30.61
N ILE A 130 5.42 -24.17 -30.27
CA ILE A 130 5.06 -25.49 -29.73
C ILE A 130 5.62 -26.53 -30.72
N PRO A 131 6.63 -27.34 -30.35
CA PRO A 131 7.25 -28.19 -31.35
C PRO A 131 6.27 -29.29 -31.76
N ASN A 132 6.03 -29.37 -33.06
CA ASN A 132 5.66 -30.63 -33.70
C ASN A 132 6.88 -31.58 -33.60
N GLY A 133 7.08 -32.17 -32.41
CA GLY A 133 7.71 -33.48 -32.23
C GLY A 133 9.23 -33.62 -32.28
N SER A 134 10.10 -32.59 -32.11
CA SER A 134 11.56 -32.87 -32.14
C SER A 134 12.52 -31.96 -31.34
N ASN A 135 12.12 -30.81 -30.77
CA ASN A 135 13.08 -29.87 -30.16
C ASN A 135 12.89 -29.76 -28.63
N PHE A 136 13.51 -30.69 -27.88
CA PHE A 136 13.41 -30.74 -26.40
C PHE A 136 14.44 -29.83 -25.68
N SER A 137 15.45 -29.30 -26.38
CA SER A 137 16.56 -28.57 -25.74
C SER A 137 16.16 -27.25 -25.09
N VAL A 138 15.25 -26.48 -25.72
CA VAL A 138 14.74 -25.20 -25.16
C VAL A 138 14.03 -25.43 -23.83
N PHE A 139 13.37 -26.57 -23.69
CA PHE A 139 12.65 -26.93 -22.47
C PHE A 139 13.57 -27.45 -21.37
N ASP A 140 14.61 -28.21 -21.73
CA ASP A 140 15.68 -28.57 -20.81
C ASP A 140 16.40 -27.28 -20.31
N ASP A 141 16.57 -26.26 -21.16
CA ASP A 141 17.15 -24.97 -20.75
C ASP A 141 16.24 -24.17 -19.80
N ILE A 142 14.91 -24.24 -19.95
CA ILE A 142 13.94 -23.66 -18.99
C ILE A 142 13.96 -24.43 -17.66
N GLU A 143 13.98 -25.77 -17.71
CA GLU A 143 14.06 -26.62 -16.51
C GLU A 143 15.34 -26.37 -15.71
N ASP A 144 16.46 -26.17 -16.42
CA ASP A 144 17.77 -25.89 -15.84
C ASP A 144 17.94 -24.42 -15.39
N GLY A 145 16.92 -23.56 -15.57
CA GLY A 145 16.98 -22.13 -15.22
C GLY A 145 17.95 -21.31 -16.08
N LYS A 146 18.23 -21.76 -17.31
CA LYS A 146 19.09 -21.07 -18.29
C LYS A 146 18.30 -20.14 -19.22
N LEU A 147 17.01 -20.40 -19.37
CA LEU A 147 16.05 -19.61 -20.14
C LEU A 147 14.82 -19.37 -19.28
N ASP A 148 14.29 -18.16 -19.30
CA ASP A 148 13.20 -17.75 -18.43
C ASP A 148 11.86 -17.75 -19.15
N SER A 149 10.84 -18.35 -18.53
CA SER A 149 9.49 -18.46 -19.08
C SER A 149 8.45 -17.65 -18.31
N GLN A 150 8.85 -16.90 -17.26
CA GLN A 150 7.95 -16.18 -16.37
C GLN A 150 8.26 -14.68 -16.34
N PRO A 151 7.27 -13.80 -16.52
CA PRO A 151 7.51 -12.36 -16.42
C PRO A 151 7.80 -11.92 -14.98
N ASP A 152 8.72 -10.98 -14.84
CA ASP A 152 8.98 -10.25 -13.61
C ASP A 152 7.75 -9.42 -13.18
N MET A 153 7.57 -9.25 -11.87
CA MET A 153 6.55 -8.34 -11.33
C MET A 153 7.17 -6.99 -11.02
N PHE A 154 6.76 -5.95 -11.74
CA PHE A 154 7.16 -4.57 -11.46
C PHE A 154 6.16 -3.88 -10.54
N MET A 155 6.64 -3.10 -9.58
CA MET A 155 5.85 -2.27 -8.66
C MET A 155 6.30 -0.83 -8.81
N TYR A 156 5.37 0.09 -9.02
CA TYR A 156 5.67 1.52 -9.14
C TYR A 156 5.01 2.31 -8.02
N ASN A 157 5.66 3.39 -7.61
CA ASN A 157 5.10 4.45 -6.79
C ASN A 157 5.61 5.80 -7.28
N SER A 158 4.73 6.79 -7.31
CA SER A 158 4.98 8.20 -7.56
C SER A 158 4.10 9.03 -6.63
N PRO A 159 4.33 10.35 -6.51
CA PRO A 159 3.35 11.24 -5.91
C PRO A 159 1.96 10.98 -6.51
N GLY A 160 0.98 10.66 -5.66
CA GLY A 160 -0.42 10.42 -6.06
C GLY A 160 -0.73 9.10 -6.80
N SER A 161 0.24 8.22 -7.09
CA SER A 161 -0.02 6.97 -7.82
C SER A 161 0.86 5.82 -7.37
N SER A 162 0.32 4.60 -7.36
CA SER A 162 1.08 3.36 -7.14
C SER A 162 0.34 2.17 -7.70
N GLY A 163 1.06 1.13 -8.08
CA GLY A 163 0.49 -0.12 -8.58
C GLY A 163 1.56 -1.13 -8.95
N SER A 164 1.17 -2.19 -9.64
CA SER A 164 2.10 -3.16 -10.22
C SER A 164 1.77 -3.43 -11.68
N PHE A 165 2.72 -4.01 -12.42
CA PHE A 165 2.52 -4.44 -13.80
C PHE A 165 3.48 -5.58 -14.18
N PHE A 166 3.15 -6.24 -15.29
CA PHE A 166 3.95 -7.29 -15.93
C PHE A 166 4.15 -6.92 -17.40
N TYR A 167 5.18 -7.48 -18.01
CA TYR A 167 5.30 -7.50 -19.46
C TYR A 167 4.69 -8.78 -20.05
N ASP A 168 4.14 -8.70 -21.25
CA ASP A 168 3.94 -9.87 -22.11
C ASP A 168 5.15 -10.09 -23.04
N TYR A 169 5.09 -11.14 -23.87
CA TYR A 169 6.16 -11.44 -24.82
C TYR A 169 6.39 -10.31 -25.83
N ASP A 170 5.36 -9.57 -26.22
CA ASP A 170 5.47 -8.43 -27.14
C ASP A 170 5.91 -7.15 -26.42
N GLU A 171 6.38 -7.25 -25.17
CA GLU A 171 6.80 -6.15 -24.29
C GLU A 171 5.69 -5.14 -23.98
N ASN A 172 4.41 -5.53 -24.11
CA ASN A 172 3.30 -4.70 -23.67
C ASN A 172 3.11 -4.81 -22.16
N ILE A 173 2.69 -3.70 -21.55
CA ILE A 173 2.49 -3.61 -20.11
C ILE A 173 1.06 -3.99 -19.72
N HIS A 174 0.97 -4.96 -18.81
CA HIS A 174 -0.26 -5.43 -18.18
C HIS A 174 -0.30 -5.02 -16.70
N TYR A 175 -1.07 -3.99 -16.38
CA TYR A 175 -1.19 -3.45 -15.01
C TYR A 175 -1.98 -4.39 -14.09
N LYS A 176 -1.59 -4.48 -12.82
CA LYS A 176 -2.30 -5.19 -11.74
C LYS A 176 -2.34 -4.34 -10.45
N PRO A 177 -3.51 -3.84 -10.01
CA PRO A 177 -4.74 -3.72 -10.78
C PRO A 177 -4.57 -2.87 -12.04
N LYS A 178 -5.57 -2.90 -12.93
CA LYS A 178 -5.66 -1.97 -14.05
C LYS A 178 -5.51 -0.54 -13.54
N ALA A 179 -4.52 0.16 -14.06
CA ALA A 179 -4.16 1.50 -13.62
C ALA A 179 -4.25 2.48 -14.77
N ASN A 180 -4.67 3.70 -14.46
CA ASN A 180 -4.73 4.77 -15.43
C ASN A 180 -3.41 5.56 -15.50
N VAL A 181 -2.32 4.85 -15.72
CA VAL A 181 -1.01 5.44 -15.99
C VAL A 181 -0.51 4.90 -17.30
N SER A 182 0.42 5.63 -17.93
CA SER A 182 1.16 5.13 -19.08
C SER A 182 2.62 5.02 -18.69
N ILE A 183 3.12 3.80 -18.63
CA ILE A 183 4.53 3.51 -18.38
C ILE A 183 5.17 3.11 -19.72
N THR A 184 6.32 3.70 -20.01
CA THR A 184 7.19 3.29 -21.11
C THR A 184 8.61 3.15 -20.58
N HIS A 185 9.43 2.36 -21.24
CA HIS A 185 10.80 2.14 -20.82
C HIS A 185 11.78 2.29 -22.00
N THR A 186 13.04 2.55 -21.69
CA THR A 186 14.14 2.52 -22.67
C THR A 186 15.20 1.54 -22.23
N ILE A 187 15.77 0.80 -23.19
CA ILE A 187 16.89 -0.13 -22.95
C ILE A 187 18.19 0.56 -23.37
N ALA A 188 19.23 0.45 -22.56
CA ALA A 188 20.58 0.90 -22.90
C ALA A 188 21.63 -0.09 -22.41
N SER A 189 22.82 -0.06 -23.04
CA SER A 189 23.96 -0.83 -22.55
C SER A 189 24.48 -0.21 -21.26
N ASP A 190 24.47 -0.96 -20.16
CA ASP A 190 25.03 -0.53 -18.88
C ASP A 190 26.01 -1.57 -18.32
N TYR A 191 26.92 -1.10 -17.47
CA TYR A 191 27.88 -1.93 -16.78
C TYR A 191 27.32 -2.35 -15.42
N ASP A 192 27.24 -3.65 -15.17
CA ASP A 192 26.90 -4.17 -13.85
C ASP A 192 28.05 -3.85 -12.86
N PRO A 193 27.81 -2.94 -11.89
CA PRO A 193 28.84 -2.51 -10.95
C PRO A 193 29.25 -3.61 -9.97
N ASN A 194 28.55 -4.75 -9.93
CA ASN A 194 28.85 -5.89 -9.09
C ASN A 194 29.70 -6.97 -9.80
N GLN A 195 30.07 -6.77 -11.07
CA GLN A 195 30.92 -7.73 -11.79
C GLN A 195 32.33 -7.79 -11.20
N PRO A 196 32.97 -8.98 -11.16
CA PRO A 196 34.40 -9.09 -10.93
C PRO A 196 35.15 -8.26 -11.98
N SER A 197 36.28 -7.64 -11.60
CA SER A 197 37.09 -6.77 -12.48
C SER A 197 37.63 -7.42 -13.77
N GLN A 198 37.38 -8.73 -13.96
CA GLN A 198 37.78 -9.51 -15.12
C GLN A 198 36.64 -9.71 -16.15
N CYS A 199 35.41 -9.28 -15.84
CA CYS A 199 34.25 -9.31 -16.73
C CYS A 199 33.81 -7.87 -17.04
N THR A 200 34.23 -7.34 -18.20
CA THR A 200 33.98 -5.95 -18.62
C THR A 200 32.85 -5.79 -19.64
N THR A 201 32.02 -6.81 -19.85
CA THR A 201 30.97 -6.77 -20.88
C THR A 201 29.74 -6.04 -20.37
N SER A 202 29.41 -4.90 -20.99
CA SER A 202 28.12 -4.21 -20.80
C SER A 202 26.96 -5.09 -21.28
N HIS A 203 25.83 -5.05 -20.58
CA HIS A 203 24.61 -5.73 -21.00
C HIS A 203 23.51 -4.70 -21.26
N ASN A 204 22.62 -5.00 -22.20
CA ASN A 204 21.40 -4.23 -22.39
C ASN A 204 20.49 -4.48 -21.19
N VAL A 205 20.13 -3.41 -20.50
CA VAL A 205 19.22 -3.44 -19.36
C VAL A 205 18.22 -2.29 -19.51
N ILE A 206 17.09 -2.38 -18.83
CA ILE A 206 16.17 -1.24 -18.71
C ILE A 206 16.92 -0.08 -18.02
N ASP A 207 17.05 1.04 -18.72
CA ASP A 207 17.80 2.21 -18.27
C ASP A 207 16.92 3.23 -17.55
N GLU A 208 15.75 3.51 -18.13
CA GLU A 208 14.86 4.55 -17.68
C GLU A 208 13.40 4.12 -17.89
N PHE A 209 12.55 4.44 -16.91
CA PHE A 209 11.11 4.42 -17.08
C PHE A 209 10.57 5.85 -17.15
N THR A 210 9.60 6.07 -18.04
CA THR A 210 8.76 7.26 -18.06
C THR A 210 7.34 6.86 -17.72
N LEU A 211 6.82 7.35 -16.59
CA LEU A 211 5.42 7.23 -16.20
C LEU A 211 4.70 8.55 -16.52
N LYS A 212 3.49 8.47 -17.07
CA LYS A 212 2.56 9.59 -17.18
C LYS A 212 1.32 9.33 -16.34
N ASP A 213 0.99 10.29 -15.49
CA ASP A 213 -0.21 10.22 -14.65
C ASP A 213 -1.48 10.57 -15.45
N PRO A 214 -2.69 10.37 -14.89
CA PRO A 214 -3.95 10.82 -15.50
C PRO A 214 -3.98 12.33 -15.78
N TYR A 215 -3.13 13.11 -15.10
CA TYR A 215 -3.06 14.56 -15.21
C TYR A 215 -2.24 15.04 -16.42
N GLY A 216 -1.50 14.11 -17.06
CA GLY A 216 -0.57 14.37 -18.15
C GLY A 216 0.85 14.73 -17.67
N ASN A 217 1.10 14.75 -16.37
CA ASN A 217 2.43 15.00 -15.82
C ASN A 217 3.34 13.79 -16.06
N SER A 218 4.62 14.05 -16.27
CA SER A 218 5.62 13.04 -16.61
C SER A 218 6.58 12.83 -15.45
N TYR A 219 6.86 11.57 -15.13
CA TYR A 219 7.74 11.12 -14.04
C TYR A 219 8.83 10.23 -14.65
N LYS A 220 10.10 10.65 -14.57
CA LYS A 220 11.25 9.92 -15.14
C LYS A 220 12.01 9.21 -14.03
N PHE A 221 12.14 7.89 -14.11
CA PHE A 221 12.85 7.05 -13.15
C PHE A 221 14.13 6.52 -13.80
N LYS A 222 15.29 6.90 -13.27
CA LYS A 222 16.58 6.67 -13.93
C LYS A 222 17.67 6.18 -12.99
N ASP A 223 17.66 6.60 -11.74
CA ASP A 223 18.68 6.17 -10.78
C ASP A 223 18.49 4.70 -10.41
N LYS A 224 19.40 3.84 -10.86
CA LYS A 224 19.30 2.40 -10.62
C LYS A 224 19.90 1.96 -9.28
N GLU A 225 19.13 1.20 -8.50
CA GLU A 225 19.67 0.25 -7.52
C GLU A 225 19.99 -1.06 -8.24
N TRP A 226 21.14 -1.64 -7.91
CA TRP A 226 21.58 -2.93 -8.44
C TRP A 226 21.57 -3.97 -7.34
N SER A 227 21.10 -5.17 -7.64
CA SER A 227 21.17 -6.30 -6.71
C SER A 227 21.86 -7.50 -7.32
N ASN A 228 22.52 -8.28 -6.47
CA ASN A 228 23.21 -9.52 -6.83
C ASN A 228 22.99 -10.56 -5.73
N THR A 229 22.39 -11.70 -6.08
CA THR A 229 22.05 -12.76 -5.13
C THR A 229 23.06 -13.91 -5.23
N VAL A 230 23.65 -14.29 -4.09
CA VAL A 230 24.57 -15.43 -3.97
C VAL A 230 23.88 -16.54 -3.18
N SER A 231 23.84 -17.74 -3.76
CA SER A 231 23.43 -18.98 -3.09
C SER A 231 24.65 -19.88 -2.91
N TYR A 232 24.94 -20.28 -1.67
CA TYR A 232 26.02 -21.22 -1.37
C TYR A 232 25.49 -22.66 -1.47
N ASN A 233 25.79 -23.38 -2.56
CA ASN A 233 25.99 -24.85 -2.64
C ASN A 233 25.86 -25.47 -4.05
N GLU A 234 25.61 -24.71 -5.11
CA GLU A 234 25.63 -25.28 -6.47
C GLU A 234 26.97 -25.01 -7.15
N THR A 235 27.65 -26.08 -7.58
CA THR A 235 28.83 -26.03 -8.45
C THR A 235 28.47 -25.41 -9.81
N MET A 236 28.44 -24.08 -9.86
CA MET A 236 28.56 -23.13 -10.98
C MET A 236 27.77 -21.86 -10.60
N VAL A 237 28.45 -20.85 -10.06
CA VAL A 237 27.87 -19.55 -9.73
C VAL A 237 27.82 -18.72 -11.03
N GLU A 238 26.66 -18.59 -11.68
CA GLU A 238 26.51 -17.60 -12.75
C GLU A 238 26.24 -16.22 -12.14
N PHE A 239 27.23 -15.34 -12.23
CA PHE A 239 27.24 -13.99 -11.68
C PHE A 239 26.60 -13.00 -12.65
N ARG A 240 25.42 -12.43 -12.35
CA ARG A 240 25.00 -11.15 -12.95
C ARG A 240 24.17 -10.34 -11.97
N GLY A 241 24.70 -9.20 -11.56
CA GLY A 241 23.91 -8.15 -10.95
C GLY A 241 22.96 -7.55 -11.98
N PHE A 242 21.78 -7.17 -11.52
CA PHE A 242 20.72 -6.60 -12.33
C PHE A 242 20.15 -5.36 -11.64
N PRO A 243 19.60 -4.39 -12.39
CA PRO A 243 18.86 -3.31 -11.79
C PRO A 243 17.61 -3.88 -11.09
N SER A 244 17.47 -3.65 -9.78
CA SER A 244 16.31 -4.07 -8.99
C SER A 244 15.29 -2.96 -8.80
N SER A 245 15.72 -1.70 -8.92
CA SER A 245 14.84 -0.53 -8.78
C SER A 245 15.38 0.69 -9.53
N TRP A 246 14.49 1.55 -10.01
CA TRP A 246 14.73 2.82 -10.67
C TRP A 246 14.06 3.93 -9.87
N PHE A 247 14.84 4.83 -9.29
CA PHE A 247 14.35 5.94 -8.46
C PHE A 247 14.01 7.15 -9.33
N LEU A 248 12.97 7.87 -8.90
CA LEU A 248 12.45 9.06 -9.57
C LEU A 248 13.53 10.13 -9.65
N ARG A 249 13.88 10.55 -10.86
CA ARG A 249 14.89 11.57 -11.15
C ARG A 249 14.27 12.94 -11.41
N LYS A 250 13.12 12.98 -12.10
CA LYS A 250 12.49 14.24 -12.52
C LYS A 250 10.98 14.10 -12.65
N ILE A 251 10.25 15.14 -12.23
CA ILE A 251 8.83 15.34 -12.52
C ILE A 251 8.70 16.57 -13.43
N GLU A 252 7.88 16.49 -14.47
CA GLU A 252 7.56 17.60 -15.37
C GLU A 252 6.04 17.73 -15.48
N ASN A 253 5.52 18.96 -15.42
CA ASN A 253 4.09 19.19 -15.63
C ASN A 253 3.70 18.87 -17.09
N ARG A 254 2.39 18.72 -17.34
CA ARG A 254 1.86 18.33 -18.67
C ARG A 254 2.32 19.22 -19.84
N ILE A 255 2.64 20.48 -19.58
CA ILE A 255 3.10 21.47 -20.57
C ILE A 255 4.63 21.63 -20.60
N LYS A 256 5.36 20.93 -19.72
CA LYS A 256 6.84 20.92 -19.61
C LYS A 256 7.50 22.26 -19.28
N THR A 257 6.79 23.13 -18.58
CA THR A 257 7.29 24.44 -18.13
C THR A 257 7.84 24.36 -16.70
N LYS A 258 7.21 23.55 -15.85
CA LYS A 258 7.58 23.36 -14.45
C LYS A 258 8.17 21.98 -14.20
N SER A 259 9.23 21.92 -13.39
CA SER A 259 9.86 20.64 -13.01
C SER A 259 10.40 20.59 -11.59
N ILE A 260 10.46 19.37 -11.07
CA ILE A 260 11.08 19.03 -9.78
C ILE A 260 12.12 17.94 -10.03
N ASP A 261 13.36 18.17 -9.61
CA ASP A 261 14.51 17.28 -9.82
C ASP A 261 14.93 16.60 -8.52
N PHE A 262 15.42 15.37 -8.62
CA PHE A 262 15.80 14.52 -7.49
C PHE A 262 17.23 14.02 -7.65
N GLU A 263 18.01 14.03 -6.57
CA GLU A 263 19.39 13.54 -6.54
C GLU A 263 19.55 12.47 -5.46
N TYR A 264 20.39 11.47 -5.71
CA TYR A 264 20.60 10.33 -4.80
C TYR A 264 22.09 10.04 -4.59
N ASP A 265 22.45 9.69 -3.35
CA ASP A 265 23.74 9.11 -3.02
C ASP A 265 23.69 7.57 -3.13
N LYS A 266 24.81 6.97 -3.57
CA LYS A 266 25.00 5.52 -3.62
C LYS A 266 25.41 4.98 -2.25
N TYR A 267 24.97 3.78 -1.91
CA TYR A 267 25.44 3.02 -0.75
C TYR A 267 25.33 1.51 -0.99
N ASN A 268 26.10 0.71 -0.27
CA ASN A 268 26.04 -0.75 -0.39
C ASN A 268 25.39 -1.35 0.86
N TYR A 269 24.61 -2.41 0.72
CA TYR A 269 24.05 -3.14 1.85
C TYR A 269 23.79 -4.62 1.49
N GLU A 270 23.68 -5.47 2.50
CA GLU A 270 23.44 -6.91 2.33
C GLU A 270 22.18 -7.33 3.08
N LEU A 271 21.36 -8.17 2.44
CA LEU A 271 20.25 -8.86 3.07
C LEU A 271 20.50 -10.36 3.08
N LYS A 272 20.42 -10.96 4.26
CA LYS A 272 20.49 -12.41 4.45
C LYS A 272 19.10 -12.93 4.76
N ARG A 273 18.70 -14.03 4.12
CA ARG A 273 17.43 -14.72 4.39
C ARG A 273 17.67 -16.20 4.64
N SER A 274 16.90 -16.75 5.59
CA SER A 274 16.92 -18.17 5.92
C SER A 274 16.27 -18.97 4.78
N ARG A 275 17.00 -19.94 4.20
CA ARG A 275 16.45 -20.96 3.30
C ARG A 275 16.87 -22.33 3.86
N SER A 276 15.98 -23.30 3.86
CA SER A 276 16.37 -24.68 4.14
C SER A 276 15.59 -25.58 3.22
N THR A 277 16.31 -26.48 2.55
CA THR A 277 15.77 -27.57 1.74
C THR A 277 16.26 -28.86 2.36
N ILE A 278 15.34 -29.69 2.85
CA ILE A 278 15.68 -31.04 3.29
C ILE A 278 15.46 -31.96 2.10
N GLN A 279 16.51 -32.66 1.63
CA GLN A 279 16.40 -33.75 0.66
C GLN A 279 16.62 -35.07 1.40
N VAL A 280 15.60 -35.93 1.50
CA VAL A 280 15.79 -37.25 2.10
C VAL A 280 16.17 -38.27 1.03
N VAL A 281 17.46 -38.48 0.81
CA VAL A 281 18.03 -39.83 0.59
C VAL A 281 19.40 -39.84 1.29
N ASN A 282 19.53 -40.59 2.39
CA ASN A 282 20.75 -40.77 3.21
C ASN A 282 21.24 -39.60 4.08
N GLY A 283 20.33 -38.81 4.68
CA GLY A 283 20.61 -38.10 5.95
C GLY A 283 21.54 -36.88 5.91
N LEU A 284 21.66 -36.18 4.78
CA LEU A 284 22.35 -34.88 4.74
C LEU A 284 21.37 -33.74 5.02
N GLU A 285 21.64 -32.96 6.05
CA GLU A 285 20.90 -31.75 6.42
C GLU A 285 21.80 -30.52 6.25
N ASP A 286 21.44 -29.57 5.39
CA ASP A 286 22.16 -28.30 5.22
C ASP A 286 21.22 -27.09 5.44
N ASP A 287 21.63 -26.16 6.31
CA ASP A 287 21.03 -24.82 6.39
C ASP A 287 21.63 -23.95 5.29
N VAL A 288 20.80 -23.47 4.35
CA VAL A 288 21.26 -22.68 3.20
C VAL A 288 20.86 -21.22 3.38
N TYR A 289 21.81 -20.30 3.45
CA TYR A 289 21.47 -18.88 3.47
C TYR A 289 21.59 -18.30 2.07
N THR A 290 20.58 -17.51 1.67
CA THR A 290 20.69 -16.66 0.50
C THR A 290 21.12 -15.27 0.96
N THR A 291 22.23 -14.77 0.41
CA THR A 291 22.70 -13.40 0.66
C THR A 291 22.57 -12.59 -0.61
N THR A 292 21.81 -11.50 -0.55
CA THR A 292 21.70 -10.55 -1.65
C THR A 292 22.45 -9.27 -1.31
N HIS A 293 23.38 -8.89 -2.17
CA HIS A 293 24.14 -7.65 -2.09
C HIS A 293 23.44 -6.60 -2.94
N TYR A 294 23.32 -5.39 -2.40
CA TYR A 294 22.66 -4.28 -3.06
C TYR A 294 23.61 -3.09 -3.16
N ILE A 295 23.52 -2.39 -4.29
CA ILE A 295 24.02 -1.04 -4.47
C ILE A 295 22.82 -0.12 -4.53
N GLY A 296 22.37 0.31 -3.35
CA GLY A 296 21.18 1.12 -3.16
C GLY A 296 21.37 2.61 -3.44
N LYS A 297 20.23 3.31 -3.46
CA LYS A 297 20.13 4.76 -3.60
C LYS A 297 19.48 5.36 -2.35
N ARG A 298 20.05 6.45 -1.84
CA ARG A 298 19.44 7.27 -0.77
C ARG A 298 19.19 8.65 -1.31
N LEU A 299 17.96 9.16 -1.13
CA LEU A 299 17.61 10.50 -1.54
C LEU A 299 18.55 11.50 -0.85
N LYS A 300 19.09 12.43 -1.63
CA LYS A 300 20.07 13.43 -1.19
C LYS A 300 19.49 14.83 -1.27
N LYS A 301 18.80 15.13 -2.37
CA LYS A 301 18.30 16.48 -2.63
C LYS A 301 17.08 16.44 -3.54
N ILE A 302 16.12 17.32 -3.28
CA ILE A 302 15.05 17.69 -4.20
C ILE A 302 15.24 19.16 -4.55
N THR A 303 15.20 19.52 -5.82
CA THR A 303 15.39 20.90 -6.32
C THR A 303 14.20 21.33 -7.17
N HIS A 304 13.78 22.59 -7.01
CA HIS A 304 12.67 23.21 -7.74
C HIS A 304 12.91 24.73 -7.85
N SER A 305 12.05 25.50 -8.51
CA SER A 305 12.36 26.92 -8.84
C SER A 305 12.48 27.82 -7.61
N GLN A 306 11.81 27.45 -6.52
CA GLN A 306 11.76 28.25 -5.28
C GLN A 306 12.79 27.82 -4.23
N GLY A 307 13.62 26.79 -4.50
CA GLY A 307 14.62 26.34 -3.55
C GLY A 307 14.92 24.84 -3.60
N SER A 308 15.27 24.27 -2.45
CA SER A 308 15.62 22.85 -2.36
C SER A 308 15.37 22.23 -0.99
N VAL A 309 15.22 20.90 -0.98
CA VAL A 309 15.12 20.09 0.23
C VAL A 309 16.27 19.10 0.25
N GLU A 310 17.16 19.21 1.24
CA GLU A 310 18.37 18.38 1.39
C GLU A 310 18.19 17.32 2.48
N PHE A 311 18.57 16.08 2.17
CA PHE A 311 18.49 14.91 3.05
C PHE A 311 19.89 14.53 3.48
N VAL A 312 20.23 14.79 4.74
CA VAL A 312 21.60 14.66 5.25
C VAL A 312 21.73 13.33 5.98
N ALA A 313 22.60 12.44 5.49
CA ALA A 313 22.92 11.19 6.16
C ALA A 313 23.82 11.42 7.39
N SER A 314 23.64 10.60 8.42
CA SER A 314 24.42 10.66 9.67
C SER A 314 25.93 10.46 9.46
N THR A 315 26.71 11.05 10.36
CA THR A 315 28.14 10.76 10.48
C THR A 315 28.39 9.41 11.14
N ALA A 316 27.47 8.95 11.99
CA ALA A 316 27.53 7.66 12.65
C ALA A 316 27.06 6.52 11.75
N VAL A 317 27.67 5.35 11.94
CA VAL A 317 27.34 4.12 11.22
C VAL A 317 26.27 3.33 11.95
N ARG A 318 25.48 2.59 11.19
CA ARG A 318 24.44 1.72 11.73
C ARG A 318 25.04 0.47 12.38
N LYS A 319 24.59 0.15 13.60
CA LYS A 319 25.02 -1.04 14.37
C LYS A 319 24.29 -2.32 13.98
N ASP A 320 23.20 -2.20 13.22
CA ASP A 320 22.36 -3.31 12.78
C ASP A 320 22.72 -3.86 11.40
N PHE A 321 23.83 -3.38 10.83
CA PHE A 321 24.52 -3.93 9.68
C PHE A 321 25.87 -4.53 10.08
N ASN A 322 26.33 -5.50 9.29
CA ASN A 322 27.67 -6.07 9.44
C ASN A 322 28.77 -5.18 8.81
N ASP A 323 28.40 -4.16 8.02
CA ASP A 323 29.34 -3.20 7.44
C ASP A 323 29.46 -1.89 8.24
N THR A 324 30.52 -1.15 7.95
CA THR A 324 30.87 0.12 8.63
C THR A 324 30.56 1.36 7.78
N THR A 325 29.66 1.26 6.80
CA THR A 325 29.39 2.34 5.83
C THR A 325 27.93 2.79 5.82
N ASN A 326 27.01 1.92 6.24
CA ASN A 326 25.58 2.21 6.29
C ASN A 326 25.24 3.28 7.33
N LYS A 327 24.39 4.25 6.94
CA LYS A 327 24.02 5.41 7.75
C LYS A 327 22.51 5.62 7.73
N TYR A 328 21.97 6.11 8.85
CA TYR A 328 20.59 6.59 8.96
C TYR A 328 20.48 8.06 8.53
N LEU A 329 19.26 8.54 8.29
CA LEU A 329 18.98 9.95 7.99
C LEU A 329 19.16 10.78 9.27
N ASP A 330 19.98 11.83 9.24
CA ASP A 330 20.23 12.70 10.40
C ASP A 330 19.24 13.87 10.45
N LYS A 331 19.08 14.54 9.30
CA LYS A 331 18.20 15.71 9.20
C LYS A 331 17.74 15.96 7.77
N ILE A 332 16.63 16.67 7.65
CA ILE A 332 16.15 17.29 6.41
C ILE A 332 16.29 18.80 6.55
N ILE A 333 16.81 19.47 5.53
CA ILE A 333 17.01 20.93 5.50
C ILE A 333 16.24 21.49 4.32
N VAL A 334 15.31 22.41 4.57
CA VAL A 334 14.58 23.15 3.54
C VAL A 334 15.28 24.49 3.34
N LYS A 335 15.62 24.80 2.08
CA LYS A 335 16.27 26.05 1.69
C LYS A 335 15.47 26.79 0.62
N ASP A 336 15.52 28.11 0.68
CA ASP A 336 14.99 28.99 -0.38
C ASP A 336 15.91 28.99 -1.62
N SER A 337 15.51 29.74 -2.66
CA SER A 337 16.27 29.94 -3.90
C SER A 337 17.63 30.62 -3.69
N ASN A 338 17.80 31.35 -2.59
CA ASN A 338 19.04 32.04 -2.21
C ASN A 338 19.99 31.14 -1.40
N GLY A 339 19.54 29.96 -0.98
CA GLY A 339 20.28 29.01 -0.16
C GLY A 339 20.17 29.24 1.35
N ASN A 340 19.31 30.15 1.81
CA ASN A 340 19.01 30.34 3.23
C ASN A 340 18.19 29.17 3.76
N THR A 341 18.43 28.77 5.01
CA THR A 341 17.66 27.70 5.64
C THR A 341 16.34 28.25 6.18
N ILE A 342 15.23 27.67 5.73
CA ILE A 342 13.87 28.00 6.21
C ILE A 342 13.49 27.10 7.39
N LYS A 343 13.79 25.80 7.27
CA LYS A 343 13.41 24.79 8.25
C LYS A 343 14.44 23.67 8.30
N THR A 344 14.73 23.18 9.50
CA THR A 344 15.50 21.96 9.72
C THR A 344 14.67 20.95 10.51
N ILE A 345 14.62 19.71 10.05
CA ILE A 345 13.93 18.60 10.72
C ILE A 345 14.98 17.59 11.14
N LYS A 346 15.22 17.41 12.44
CA LYS A 346 16.24 16.49 12.98
C LYS A 346 15.61 15.17 13.39
N PHE A 347 16.34 14.07 13.21
CA PHE A 347 15.89 12.73 13.52
C PHE A 347 16.78 12.11 14.60
N ASN A 348 16.17 11.65 15.69
CA ASN A 348 16.88 11.05 16.81
C ASN A 348 16.57 9.56 16.92
N TYR A 349 17.60 8.73 17.13
CA TYR A 349 17.49 7.28 17.10
C TYR A 349 18.07 6.60 18.34
N GLN A 350 17.59 5.39 18.60
CA GLN A 350 18.18 4.46 19.56
C GLN A 350 18.23 3.04 18.99
N TYR A 351 18.91 2.14 19.69
CA TYR A 351 18.96 0.72 19.37
C TYR A 351 18.23 -0.09 20.45
N MET A 352 17.23 -0.88 20.05
CA MET A 352 16.69 -1.91 20.91
C MET A 352 17.62 -3.12 20.91
N THR A 353 17.88 -3.69 22.09
CA THR A 353 18.66 -4.93 22.26
C THR A 353 17.94 -5.88 23.24
N PRO A 354 18.14 -7.21 23.14
CA PRO A 354 17.36 -8.20 23.91
C PRO A 354 17.58 -8.20 25.44
N THR A 355 18.55 -7.45 25.95
CA THR A 355 18.88 -7.39 27.38
C THR A 355 18.80 -5.95 27.86
N GLY A 356 17.71 -5.61 28.54
CA GLY A 356 17.64 -4.35 29.29
C GLY A 356 18.70 -4.33 30.39
N LEU A 357 19.89 -3.82 30.09
CA LEU A 357 20.89 -3.31 31.03
C LEU A 357 21.96 -2.51 30.26
N VAL A 358 21.97 -1.20 30.53
CA VAL A 358 23.09 -0.26 30.34
C VAL A 358 23.44 0.10 28.88
N ALA A 359 23.67 1.39 28.65
CA ALA A 359 24.39 1.87 27.47
C ALA A 359 25.63 0.99 27.28
N LEU A 360 25.60 0.11 26.26
CA LEU A 360 26.70 -0.78 25.96
C LEU A 360 27.94 0.08 25.72
N THR A 361 28.84 0.06 26.71
CA THR A 361 30.21 0.54 26.57
C THR A 361 30.85 -0.25 25.45
N ALA A 362 30.87 0.36 24.27
CA ALA A 362 31.85 0.29 23.18
C ALA A 362 32.52 -1.04 22.77
N THR A 363 32.11 -2.23 23.20
CA THR A 363 32.85 -3.45 22.82
C THR A 363 31.92 -4.63 22.49
N ILE A 364 31.81 -4.87 21.18
CA ILE A 364 31.16 -5.97 20.46
C ILE A 364 29.68 -5.74 20.09
N PRO A 365 29.38 -5.24 18.87
CA PRO A 365 28.02 -5.28 18.30
C PRO A 365 27.69 -6.70 17.82
N ASN A 366 26.60 -7.29 18.33
CA ASN A 366 25.89 -8.32 17.57
C ASN A 366 24.87 -7.60 16.64
N TYR A 367 25.20 -7.55 15.35
CA TYR A 367 24.42 -6.82 14.35
C TYR A 367 23.01 -7.38 14.16
N ASP A 368 22.80 -8.68 14.41
CA ASP A 368 21.51 -9.35 14.27
C ASP A 368 20.57 -9.17 15.46
N GLU A 369 21.06 -8.63 16.58
CA GLU A 369 20.28 -8.35 17.79
C GLU A 369 19.96 -6.85 17.93
N SER A 370 20.71 -5.99 17.23
CA SER A 370 20.50 -4.55 17.25
C SER A 370 19.33 -4.17 16.33
N ARG A 371 18.37 -3.37 16.82
CA ARG A 371 17.28 -2.80 16.00
C ARG A 371 17.26 -1.28 16.10
N LEU A 372 17.54 -0.59 14.99
CA LEU A 372 17.46 0.87 14.94
C LEU A 372 15.99 1.33 15.03
N VAL A 373 15.66 2.16 16.01
CA VAL A 373 14.33 2.76 16.18
C VAL A 373 14.40 4.28 16.20
N LEU A 374 13.39 4.93 15.62
CA LEU A 374 13.25 6.38 15.60
C LEU A 374 12.59 6.83 16.89
N THR A 375 13.28 7.59 17.72
CA THR A 375 12.78 8.02 19.04
C THR A 375 12.16 9.40 19.05
N SER A 376 12.61 10.32 18.20
CA SER A 376 11.95 11.61 18.05
C SER A 376 12.31 12.33 16.77
N ILE A 377 11.48 13.31 16.43
CA ILE A 377 11.72 14.31 15.40
C ILE A 377 11.60 15.70 16.01
N GLU A 378 12.56 16.57 15.70
CA GLU A 378 12.57 17.97 16.14
C GLU A 378 12.50 18.89 14.93
N GLU A 379 11.47 19.73 14.88
CA GLU A 379 11.36 20.81 13.90
C GLU A 379 12.01 22.08 14.45
N CYS A 380 12.97 22.62 13.70
CA CYS A 380 13.67 23.85 14.03
C CYS A 380 13.53 24.89 12.91
N ASP A 381 13.51 26.15 13.28
CA ASP A 381 13.58 27.28 12.36
C ASP A 381 14.96 27.42 11.69
N GLY A 382 15.10 28.42 10.80
CA GLY A 382 16.36 28.75 10.14
C GLY A 382 17.52 29.12 11.08
N ASP A 383 17.19 29.64 12.27
CA ASP A 383 18.13 30.00 13.33
C ASP A 383 18.42 28.83 14.30
N ASN A 384 17.89 27.64 13.99
CA ASN A 384 18.05 26.41 14.76
C ASN A 384 17.40 26.47 16.16
N ASN A 385 16.38 27.32 16.36
CA ASN A 385 15.47 27.23 17.50
C ASN A 385 14.45 26.14 17.22
N CYS A 386 14.34 25.16 18.11
CA CYS A 386 13.53 23.97 17.90
C CYS A 386 12.25 24.00 18.75
N LEU A 387 11.16 23.48 18.19
CA LEU A 387 9.99 23.08 18.94
C LEU A 387 10.33 21.88 19.83
N ASN A 388 9.45 21.61 20.81
CA ASN A 388 9.48 20.34 21.50
C ASN A 388 9.38 19.18 20.49
N PRO A 389 10.09 18.07 20.71
CA PRO A 389 10.09 16.94 19.79
C PRO A 389 8.70 16.29 19.68
N THR A 390 8.39 15.77 18.49
CA THR A 390 7.44 14.65 18.39
C THR A 390 8.19 13.38 18.79
N SER A 391 7.78 12.70 19.85
CA SER A 391 8.47 11.53 20.39
C SER A 391 7.71 10.23 20.10
N PHE A 392 8.45 9.13 19.97
CA PHE A 392 7.94 7.80 19.65
C PHE A 392 8.41 6.80 20.68
N THR A 393 7.47 6.12 21.33
CA THR A 393 7.76 5.07 22.31
C THR A 393 7.33 3.72 21.77
N TYR A 394 8.18 2.71 21.91
CA TYR A 394 7.94 1.35 21.42
C TYR A 394 7.67 0.38 22.58
N ASN A 395 7.00 -0.72 22.27
CA ASN A 395 6.77 -1.80 23.22
C ASN A 395 8.08 -2.56 23.46
N THR A 396 8.53 -2.53 24.72
CA THR A 396 9.72 -3.22 25.22
C THR A 396 9.38 -4.23 26.32
N ASP A 397 8.09 -4.52 26.54
CA ASP A 397 7.62 -5.55 27.48
C ASP A 397 8.08 -6.96 27.02
N LYS A 398 8.26 -7.10 25.70
CA LYS A 398 8.93 -8.21 25.03
C LYS A 398 9.99 -7.65 24.09
N TYR A 399 11.11 -8.34 23.96
CA TYR A 399 12.18 -7.96 23.05
C TYR A 399 12.14 -8.80 21.79
N LEU A 400 12.40 -8.15 20.65
CA LEU A 400 12.61 -8.88 19.40
C LEU A 400 13.87 -9.75 19.55
N PRO A 401 13.80 -11.04 19.17
CA PRO A 401 14.97 -11.90 19.22
C PRO A 401 15.96 -11.53 18.09
N SER A 402 17.10 -12.23 18.02
CA SER A 402 17.99 -12.14 16.86
C SER A 402 17.21 -12.32 15.55
N ARG A 403 17.58 -11.59 14.47
CA ARG A 403 16.89 -11.66 13.17
C ARG A 403 16.78 -13.07 12.63
N PHE A 404 17.73 -13.96 12.95
CA PHE A 404 17.71 -15.35 12.50
C PHE A 404 17.18 -16.34 13.55
N SER A 405 16.49 -15.84 14.57
CA SER A 405 15.86 -16.68 15.57
C SER A 405 14.83 -17.61 14.93
N LYS A 406 14.78 -18.84 15.44
CA LYS A 406 13.81 -19.85 15.05
C LYS A 406 12.50 -19.73 15.84
N ALA A 407 12.45 -18.83 16.82
CA ALA A 407 11.25 -18.48 17.59
C ALA A 407 10.38 -17.50 16.77
N GLN A 408 9.73 -17.99 15.73
CA GLN A 408 8.79 -17.21 14.93
C GLN A 408 7.58 -18.07 14.59
N ASP A 409 6.44 -17.43 14.33
CA ASP A 409 5.24 -18.08 13.81
C ASP A 409 5.30 -18.28 12.29
N HIS A 410 4.28 -18.95 11.75
CA HIS A 410 4.15 -19.22 10.32
C HIS A 410 4.28 -18.00 9.38
N TRP A 411 3.98 -16.79 9.85
CA TRP A 411 4.05 -15.52 9.08
C TRP A 411 5.31 -14.70 9.38
N GLY A 412 6.17 -15.19 10.26
CA GLY A 412 7.46 -14.60 10.61
C GLY A 412 7.43 -13.66 11.82
N TYR A 413 6.33 -13.61 12.59
CA TYR A 413 6.25 -12.80 13.80
C TYR A 413 6.79 -13.56 15.01
N TYR A 414 7.28 -12.82 16.01
CA TYR A 414 7.82 -13.45 17.22
C TYR A 414 6.72 -14.17 18.02
N ASN A 415 6.93 -15.46 18.32
CA ASN A 415 5.96 -16.29 19.04
C ASN A 415 6.48 -16.87 20.38
N GLY A 416 7.67 -16.48 20.82
CA GLY A 416 8.24 -16.96 22.08
C GLY A 416 8.74 -18.41 22.08
N ALA A 417 8.70 -19.14 20.96
CA ALA A 417 9.14 -20.54 20.86
C ALA A 417 10.68 -20.68 20.81
N ILE A 418 11.37 -20.26 21.88
CA ILE A 418 12.84 -20.19 21.97
C ILE A 418 13.54 -21.56 21.97
N THR A 419 12.81 -22.65 22.16
CA THR A 419 13.33 -24.02 22.09
C THR A 419 13.39 -24.57 20.67
N ASN A 420 12.86 -23.84 19.68
CA ASN A 420 12.96 -24.24 18.28
C ASN A 420 14.44 -24.30 17.85
N THR A 421 14.88 -25.47 17.42
CA THR A 421 16.22 -25.66 16.82
C THR A 421 16.20 -25.47 15.30
N LYS A 422 15.02 -25.60 14.68
CA LYS A 422 14.76 -25.46 13.24
C LYS A 422 13.46 -24.67 13.03
N LEU A 423 13.20 -24.25 11.79
CA LEU A 423 11.94 -23.59 11.38
C LEU A 423 10.91 -24.56 10.79
N GLU A 424 11.31 -25.79 10.49
CA GLU A 424 10.44 -26.83 9.92
C GLU A 424 9.28 -27.12 10.90
N PRO A 425 8.04 -26.69 10.57
CA PRO A 425 6.89 -27.03 11.40
C PRO A 425 6.71 -28.53 11.43
N ARG A 426 6.06 -29.05 12.48
CA ARG A 426 5.62 -30.43 12.51
C ARG A 426 4.63 -30.70 11.37
N GLN A 427 4.87 -31.71 10.56
CA GLN A 427 4.07 -32.11 9.41
C GLN A 427 3.92 -33.62 9.35
N VAL A 428 2.89 -34.08 8.64
CA VAL A 428 2.70 -35.49 8.36
C VAL A 428 2.74 -35.69 6.86
N ILE A 429 3.72 -36.47 6.41
CA ILE A 429 3.92 -36.80 5.00
C ILE A 429 3.34 -38.18 4.73
N LYS A 430 2.69 -38.37 3.57
CA LYS A 430 2.25 -39.68 3.07
C LYS A 430 3.26 -40.19 2.05
N TRP A 431 3.59 -41.49 2.07
CA TRP A 431 4.52 -42.10 1.13
C TRP A 431 4.07 -43.52 0.77
N TYR A 432 4.31 -43.96 -0.47
CA TYR A 432 3.93 -45.31 -0.85
C TYR A 432 4.96 -46.31 -0.30
N ASN A 433 4.52 -47.22 0.58
CA ASN A 433 5.37 -48.21 1.22
C ASN A 433 5.27 -49.55 0.49
N PRO A 434 6.28 -49.92 -0.33
CA PRO A 434 6.24 -51.15 -1.13
C PRO A 434 6.24 -52.42 -0.27
N SER A 435 6.68 -52.33 0.99
CA SER A 435 6.68 -53.48 1.92
C SER A 435 5.28 -53.88 2.36
N ILE A 436 4.32 -52.96 2.31
CA ILE A 436 2.90 -53.18 2.67
C ILE A 436 1.94 -52.99 1.50
N ASN A 437 2.46 -52.60 0.33
CA ASN A 437 1.68 -52.29 -0.87
C ASN A 437 0.55 -51.26 -0.61
N ASP A 438 0.81 -50.28 0.24
CA ASP A 438 -0.14 -49.25 0.65
C ASP A 438 0.59 -47.94 1.02
N TRP A 439 -0.16 -46.85 1.18
CA TRP A 439 0.35 -45.56 1.61
C TRP A 439 0.60 -45.53 3.12
N ASP A 440 1.82 -45.23 3.53
CA ASP A 440 2.22 -45.01 4.92
C ASP A 440 2.39 -43.51 5.23
N THR A 441 2.59 -43.18 6.50
CA THR A 441 2.74 -41.79 6.95
C THR A 441 3.86 -41.63 7.97
N ASP A 442 4.69 -40.60 7.80
CA ASP A 442 5.74 -40.22 8.74
C ASP A 442 5.53 -38.81 9.30
N ASP A 443 5.90 -38.63 10.56
CA ASP A 443 5.90 -37.34 11.26
C ASP A 443 7.28 -36.69 11.14
N VAL A 444 7.31 -35.46 10.65
CA VAL A 444 8.53 -34.75 10.27
C VAL A 444 8.48 -33.31 10.75
N GLY A 445 9.63 -32.75 11.12
CA GLY A 445 9.69 -31.41 11.73
C GLY A 445 9.23 -31.39 13.19
N SER A 446 9.63 -30.34 13.90
CA SER A 446 9.34 -30.21 15.35
C SER A 446 9.18 -28.76 15.81
N ALA A 447 9.27 -27.78 14.92
CA ALA A 447 9.20 -26.38 15.29
C ALA A 447 7.77 -25.99 15.70
N ASN A 448 7.63 -25.33 16.85
CA ASN A 448 6.39 -24.67 17.22
C ASN A 448 6.29 -23.34 16.47
N ARG A 449 5.41 -23.28 15.48
CA ARG A 449 5.15 -22.13 14.60
C ARG A 449 3.79 -21.47 14.87
N ALA A 450 3.11 -21.85 15.96
CA ALA A 450 1.82 -21.27 16.32
C ALA A 450 1.95 -19.76 16.62
N PRO A 451 0.99 -18.93 16.17
CA PRO A 451 0.94 -17.50 16.52
C PRO A 451 0.74 -17.28 18.02
N ASP A 452 1.49 -16.34 18.61
CA ASP A 452 1.27 -15.86 19.98
C ASP A 452 1.32 -14.31 20.02
N PRO A 453 0.15 -13.65 20.11
CA PRO A 453 0.06 -12.19 20.17
C PRO A 453 0.81 -11.56 21.36
N THR A 454 1.02 -12.31 22.44
CA THR A 454 1.75 -11.86 23.63
C THR A 454 3.22 -11.56 23.32
N TYR A 455 3.80 -12.23 22.32
CA TYR A 455 5.16 -12.02 21.85
C TYR A 455 5.22 -11.19 20.57
N ALA A 456 4.20 -11.25 19.71
CA ALA A 456 4.15 -10.49 18.46
C ALA A 456 4.15 -8.95 18.66
N VAL A 457 3.80 -8.47 19.86
CA VAL A 457 3.87 -7.04 20.24
C VAL A 457 5.29 -6.51 20.43
N ALA A 458 6.33 -7.35 20.40
CA ALA A 458 7.71 -6.91 20.60
C ALA A 458 8.14 -5.86 19.54
N GLY A 459 8.63 -4.70 20.02
CA GLY A 459 9.18 -3.64 19.15
C GLY A 459 8.14 -2.86 18.34
N ILE A 460 6.83 -3.08 18.52
CA ILE A 460 5.78 -2.28 17.87
C ILE A 460 5.68 -0.90 18.50
N LEU A 461 5.32 0.13 17.73
CA LEU A 461 5.09 1.47 18.25
C LEU A 461 3.90 1.45 19.24
N LYS A 462 4.09 2.04 20.42
CA LYS A 462 3.13 2.05 21.53
C LYS A 462 2.52 3.43 21.75
N GLU A 463 3.30 4.50 21.56
CA GLU A 463 2.86 5.87 21.85
C GLU A 463 3.56 6.88 20.96
N VAL A 464 2.83 7.93 20.57
CA VAL A 464 3.34 9.14 19.90
C VAL A 464 3.01 10.33 20.78
N GLU A 465 4.02 11.08 21.21
CA GLU A 465 3.85 12.35 21.92
C GLU A 465 4.11 13.51 20.96
N TYR A 466 3.27 14.52 20.97
CA TYR A 466 3.34 15.67 20.07
C TYR A 466 4.04 16.86 20.75
N PRO A 467 4.52 17.87 19.98
CA PRO A 467 5.21 19.03 20.53
C PRO A 467 4.42 19.82 21.61
N THR A 468 3.10 19.64 21.65
CA THR A 468 2.23 20.24 22.68
C THR A 468 2.25 19.51 24.03
N GLY A 469 2.86 18.33 24.11
CA GLY A 469 2.81 17.42 25.26
C GLY A 469 1.59 16.49 25.29
N GLY A 470 0.63 16.66 24.38
CA GLY A 470 -0.45 15.68 24.18
C GLY A 470 0.11 14.41 23.53
N LYS A 471 -0.54 13.26 23.76
CA LYS A 471 -0.06 11.97 23.26
C LYS A 471 -1.16 11.04 22.81
N THR A 472 -0.85 10.22 21.81
CA THR A 472 -1.71 9.13 21.32
C THR A 472 -1.07 7.79 21.68
N VAL A 473 -1.83 6.93 22.34
CA VAL A 473 -1.42 5.58 22.77
C VAL A 473 -2.15 4.53 21.95
N PHE A 474 -1.40 3.57 21.41
CA PHE A 474 -1.89 2.47 20.60
C PHE A 474 -1.87 1.17 21.41
N GLU A 475 -3.01 0.50 21.51
CA GLU A 475 -3.11 -0.83 22.09
C GLU A 475 -3.45 -1.83 20.97
N TYR A 476 -2.75 -2.97 20.93
CA TYR A 476 -2.89 -3.98 19.89
C TYR A 476 -3.42 -5.30 20.44
N GLU A 477 -4.00 -6.12 19.56
CA GLU A 477 -4.38 -7.52 19.81
C GLU A 477 -4.05 -8.40 18.60
N GLY A 478 -4.08 -9.72 18.78
CA GLY A 478 -3.81 -10.67 17.71
C GLY A 478 -4.84 -10.64 16.59
N HIS A 479 -4.41 -10.88 15.35
CA HIS A 479 -5.35 -11.14 14.27
C HIS A 479 -6.16 -12.41 14.55
N THR A 480 -7.44 -12.35 14.19
CA THR A 480 -8.33 -13.51 14.16
C THR A 480 -9.07 -13.59 12.84
N ALA A 481 -9.32 -14.80 12.36
CA ALA A 481 -10.07 -15.06 11.13
C ALA A 481 -11.03 -16.25 11.31
N LYS A 482 -12.11 -16.26 10.51
CA LYS A 482 -12.93 -17.45 10.30
C LYS A 482 -12.13 -18.40 9.41
N THR A 483 -11.97 -19.65 9.81
CA THR A 483 -11.40 -20.68 8.93
C THR A 483 -12.49 -21.68 8.57
N TYR A 484 -12.78 -21.80 7.28
CA TYR A 484 -13.34 -23.02 6.70
C TYR A 484 -12.27 -24.12 6.82
N ASP A 485 -12.67 -25.36 7.05
CA ASP A 485 -11.81 -26.52 7.32
C ASP A 485 -10.46 -26.47 6.59
N VAL A 486 -9.43 -25.98 7.29
CA VAL A 486 -8.06 -26.06 6.79
C VAL A 486 -7.58 -27.47 7.09
N ALA A 487 -7.68 -28.33 6.10
CA ALA A 487 -6.79 -29.46 6.00
C ALA A 487 -5.35 -28.93 6.01
N GLY A 488 -4.72 -28.96 7.18
CA GLY A 488 -3.42 -28.30 7.39
C GLY A 488 -3.09 -28.05 8.85
N VAL A 489 -4.08 -28.06 9.75
CA VAL A 489 -3.86 -28.49 11.15
C VAL A 489 -4.49 -29.86 11.35
N ILE A 490 -4.28 -30.73 10.37
CA ILE A 490 -4.42 -32.16 10.59
C ILE A 490 -3.04 -32.60 11.09
N THR A 491 -2.83 -32.55 12.40
CA THR A 491 -1.79 -33.40 12.99
C THR A 491 -2.29 -34.83 12.84
N ASN A 492 -2.08 -35.45 11.68
CA ASN A 492 -2.28 -36.88 11.46
C ASN A 492 -1.24 -37.63 12.29
N LEU A 493 -1.46 -37.77 13.59
CA LEU A 493 -0.69 -38.75 14.33
C LEU A 493 -1.13 -40.11 13.81
N SER A 494 -0.20 -40.85 13.23
CA SER A 494 -0.45 -42.19 12.72
C SER A 494 0.48 -43.17 13.42
N GLU A 495 -0.08 -44.19 14.05
CA GLU A 495 0.71 -45.32 14.53
C GLU A 495 0.13 -46.63 13.99
N VAL A 496 1.01 -47.41 13.38
CA VAL A 496 0.73 -48.75 12.88
C VAL A 496 0.90 -49.76 14.02
N LEU A 497 -0.13 -50.54 14.32
CA LEU A 497 -0.02 -51.79 15.07
C LEU A 497 0.12 -52.92 14.03
N THR A 498 1.33 -53.46 13.86
CA THR A 498 1.60 -54.58 12.95
C THR A 498 1.98 -55.87 13.64
N THR A 499 1.54 -56.95 12.99
CA THR A 499 1.90 -58.36 13.06
C THR A 499 1.23 -59.28 14.09
N SER A 500 0.97 -60.46 13.53
CA SER A 500 0.18 -61.59 13.95
C SER A 500 0.49 -62.13 15.35
N GLY A 501 -0.56 -62.31 16.13
CA GLY A 501 -0.59 -63.35 17.16
C GLY A 501 -0.24 -62.94 18.60
N GLN A 502 0.03 -61.67 18.89
CA GLN A 502 0.10 -61.19 20.28
C GLN A 502 -0.54 -59.81 20.47
N THR A 503 -1.14 -59.60 21.64
CA THR A 503 -1.74 -58.35 22.09
C THR A 503 -0.64 -57.29 22.24
N ASN A 504 -0.32 -56.57 21.17
CA ASN A 504 0.62 -55.47 21.21
C ASN A 504 -0.11 -54.21 21.69
N SER A 505 0.22 -53.73 22.89
CA SER A 505 -0.16 -52.40 23.34
C SER A 505 0.93 -51.39 22.94
N LYS A 506 0.52 -50.15 22.66
CA LYS A 506 1.43 -49.06 22.30
C LYS A 506 1.02 -47.79 23.01
N THR A 507 2.00 -47.07 23.53
CA THR A 507 1.78 -45.81 24.25
C THR A 507 1.97 -44.61 23.32
N PHE A 508 1.05 -43.66 23.39
CA PHE A 508 1.12 -42.39 22.66
C PHE A 508 0.78 -41.21 23.60
N THR A 509 1.10 -39.99 23.18
CA THR A 509 0.76 -38.78 23.92
C THR A 509 -0.12 -37.87 23.09
N VAL A 510 -1.20 -37.39 23.69
CA VAL A 510 -2.03 -36.31 23.15
C VAL A 510 -1.54 -35.02 23.79
N ASP A 511 -1.01 -34.12 22.96
CA ASP A 511 -0.59 -32.78 23.38
C ASP A 511 -1.52 -31.75 22.73
N LEU A 512 -2.43 -31.17 23.52
CA LEU A 512 -3.32 -30.10 23.08
C LEU A 512 -2.77 -28.76 23.55
N PRO A 513 -2.84 -27.69 22.72
CA PRO A 513 -2.52 -26.34 23.16
C PRO A 513 -3.34 -25.98 24.39
N THR A 514 -2.75 -25.25 25.33
CA THR A 514 -3.23 -25.04 26.71
C THR A 514 -4.61 -24.36 26.85
N ASN A 515 -5.30 -24.03 25.75
CA ASN A 515 -6.59 -23.32 25.74
C ASN A 515 -7.56 -23.78 24.63
N ALA A 516 -7.35 -24.94 24.00
CA ALA A 516 -8.14 -25.36 22.83
C ALA A 516 -9.25 -26.38 23.19
N THR A 517 -10.46 -26.16 22.67
CA THR A 517 -11.57 -27.15 22.73
C THR A 517 -11.48 -28.03 21.48
N ILE A 518 -10.60 -29.02 21.53
CA ILE A 518 -10.31 -29.91 20.40
C ILE A 518 -11.11 -31.20 20.55
N GLN A 519 -11.75 -31.65 19.47
CA GLN A 519 -12.20 -33.04 19.34
C GLN A 519 -11.10 -33.84 18.66
N SER A 520 -10.70 -34.97 19.25
CA SER A 520 -9.79 -35.89 18.59
C SER A 520 -10.61 -36.86 17.76
N VAL A 521 -10.45 -36.81 16.44
CA VAL A 521 -11.07 -37.77 15.53
C VAL A 521 -10.12 -38.94 15.37
N LEU A 522 -10.48 -40.10 15.91
CA LEU A 522 -9.73 -41.33 15.72
C LEU A 522 -10.16 -41.99 14.39
N LYS A 523 -9.21 -42.10 13.47
CA LYS A 523 -9.31 -42.83 12.21
C LYS A 523 -8.61 -44.16 12.36
N VAL A 524 -9.35 -45.23 12.18
CA VAL A 524 -8.83 -46.59 12.20
C VAL A 524 -8.83 -47.13 10.78
N THR A 525 -7.65 -47.48 10.27
CA THR A 525 -7.51 -48.15 8.97
C THR A 525 -7.10 -49.59 9.22
N GLY A 526 -7.89 -50.53 8.71
CA GLY A 526 -7.67 -51.95 8.91
C GLY A 526 -7.78 -52.72 7.61
N HIS A 527 -6.86 -53.66 7.41
CA HIS A 527 -7.00 -54.71 6.41
C HIS A 527 -7.32 -56.01 7.14
N HIS A 528 -8.62 -56.29 7.31
CA HIS A 528 -9.12 -57.43 8.07
C HIS A 528 -10.24 -58.17 7.32
N ASN A 529 -10.07 -59.46 7.08
CA ASN A 529 -11.10 -60.31 6.47
C ASN A 529 -11.99 -60.87 7.58
N GLU A 530 -13.28 -60.53 7.57
CA GLU A 530 -14.32 -61.16 8.40
C GLU A 530 -14.11 -61.09 9.94
N CYS A 531 -13.06 -60.40 10.43
CA CYS A 531 -12.83 -60.17 11.86
C CYS A 531 -13.54 -58.88 12.36
N THR A 532 -13.97 -58.88 13.63
CA THR A 532 -14.51 -57.71 14.35
C THR A 532 -13.60 -57.28 15.50
N PRO A 533 -12.49 -56.57 15.24
CA PRO A 533 -11.60 -56.12 16.31
C PRO A 533 -12.26 -55.04 17.17
N THR A 534 -12.00 -55.08 18.48
CA THR A 534 -12.33 -54.01 19.42
C THR A 534 -11.04 -53.32 19.86
N ILE A 535 -10.93 -52.03 19.55
CA ILE A 535 -9.81 -51.18 19.94
C ILE A 535 -10.10 -50.60 21.32
N LYS A 536 -9.11 -50.59 22.19
CA LYS A 536 -9.15 -50.01 23.53
C LYS A 536 -8.08 -48.94 23.66
N ILE A 537 -8.44 -47.81 24.25
CA ILE A 537 -7.56 -46.68 24.53
C ILE A 537 -7.67 -46.34 26.00
N LYS A 538 -6.56 -46.42 26.74
CA LYS A 538 -6.47 -46.12 28.16
C LYS A 538 -5.71 -44.83 28.41
N ASN A 539 -6.29 -43.89 29.14
CA ASN A 539 -5.54 -42.76 29.67
C ASN A 539 -4.64 -43.24 30.81
N LEU A 540 -3.33 -43.03 30.72
CA LEU A 540 -2.34 -43.50 31.70
C LEU A 540 -2.37 -42.70 33.01
N SER A 541 -2.87 -41.46 32.99
CA SER A 541 -3.01 -40.63 34.20
C SER A 541 -4.30 -40.90 34.98
N THR A 542 -5.42 -41.14 34.28
CA THR A 542 -6.74 -41.35 34.91
C THR A 542 -7.17 -42.82 34.96
N ASN A 543 -6.47 -43.73 34.29
CA ASN A 543 -6.82 -45.13 34.08
C ASN A 543 -8.19 -45.37 33.39
N VAL A 544 -8.82 -44.34 32.81
CA VAL A 544 -10.07 -44.47 32.05
C VAL A 544 -9.81 -45.15 30.71
N VAL A 545 -10.63 -46.16 30.35
CA VAL A 545 -10.53 -46.92 29.09
C VAL A 545 -11.74 -46.64 28.19
N THR A 546 -11.48 -46.23 26.95
CA THR A 546 -12.47 -46.04 25.88
C THR A 546 -12.35 -47.19 24.88
N ASN A 547 -13.49 -47.79 24.50
CA ASN A 547 -13.53 -48.93 23.58
C ASN A 547 -14.25 -48.57 22.28
N MET A 548 -13.80 -49.14 21.16
CA MET A 548 -14.41 -49.00 19.84
C MET A 548 -14.47 -50.37 19.16
N SER A 549 -15.65 -50.82 18.78
CA SER A 549 -15.82 -52.03 17.96
C SER A 549 -15.87 -51.68 16.48
N LEU A 550 -15.06 -52.36 15.66
CA LEU A 550 -15.12 -52.24 14.20
C LEU A 550 -16.09 -53.28 13.62
N PRO A 551 -16.90 -52.91 12.61
CA PRO A 551 -17.72 -53.89 11.88
C PRO A 551 -16.86 -54.83 11.01
N PRO A 552 -17.40 -55.95 10.51
CA PRO A 552 -16.66 -56.90 9.68
C PRO A 552 -16.14 -56.24 8.39
N GLY A 553 -14.88 -56.50 8.05
CA GLY A 553 -14.27 -55.99 6.81
C GLY A 553 -14.66 -56.79 5.57
N SER A 554 -14.60 -56.14 4.41
CA SER A 554 -14.81 -56.76 3.09
C SER A 554 -13.57 -57.54 2.63
N GLN A 555 -13.79 -58.73 2.04
CA GLN A 555 -12.75 -59.61 1.48
C GLN A 555 -11.78 -58.85 0.55
N GLY A 556 -10.51 -58.76 0.96
CA GLY A 556 -9.42 -58.20 0.14
C GLY A 556 -9.40 -56.68 -0.01
N GLY A 557 -10.07 -55.92 0.88
CA GLY A 557 -10.09 -54.44 0.84
C GLY A 557 -9.68 -53.77 2.15
N SER A 558 -9.04 -52.60 2.05
CA SER A 558 -8.78 -51.69 3.17
C SER A 558 -10.07 -50.93 3.55
N SER A 559 -10.39 -50.86 4.84
CA SER A 559 -11.53 -50.09 5.36
C SER A 559 -11.05 -49.02 6.35
N THR A 560 -11.56 -47.80 6.22
CA THR A 560 -11.28 -46.69 7.15
C THR A 560 -12.54 -46.34 7.93
N TYR A 561 -12.45 -46.37 9.26
CA TYR A 561 -13.52 -46.01 10.18
C TYR A 561 -13.14 -44.73 10.94
N ILE A 562 -14.04 -43.76 10.94
CA ILE A 562 -13.84 -42.45 11.57
C ILE A 562 -14.76 -42.33 12.77
N ASN A 563 -14.21 -42.13 13.97
CA ASN A 563 -14.98 -41.89 15.19
C ASN A 563 -14.46 -40.65 15.92
N LYS A 564 -15.36 -39.81 16.41
CA LYS A 564 -15.02 -38.58 17.13
C LYS A 564 -15.09 -38.81 18.64
N PHE A 565 -14.00 -38.51 19.37
CA PHE A 565 -13.96 -38.56 20.83
C PHE A 565 -13.38 -37.27 21.40
N THR A 566 -13.76 -36.92 22.62
CA THR A 566 -13.09 -35.88 23.39
C THR A 566 -12.06 -36.53 24.29
N ILE A 567 -10.78 -36.23 24.06
CA ILE A 567 -9.65 -36.80 24.78
C ILE A 567 -8.81 -35.64 25.32
N ALA A 568 -8.48 -35.63 26.61
CA ALA A 568 -7.69 -34.55 27.24
C ALA A 568 -6.19 -34.72 26.94
N THR A 569 -5.40 -33.63 27.08
CA THR A 569 -3.94 -33.71 27.07
C THR A 569 -3.44 -34.76 28.07
N GLY A 570 -2.56 -35.65 27.64
CA GLY A 570 -2.02 -36.71 28.49
C GLY A 570 -1.41 -37.89 27.72
N SER A 571 -0.85 -38.84 28.46
CA SER A 571 -0.31 -40.08 27.90
C SER A 571 -1.39 -41.17 27.87
N TYR A 572 -1.43 -41.94 26.79
CA TYR A 572 -2.41 -42.98 26.51
C TYR A 572 -1.72 -44.27 26.11
N GLU A 573 -2.40 -45.39 26.29
CA GLU A 573 -2.01 -46.71 25.81
C GLU A 573 -3.17 -47.28 24.98
N ALA A 574 -2.91 -47.66 23.73
CA ALA A 574 -3.87 -48.31 22.86
C ALA A 574 -3.49 -49.76 22.58
N TRP A 575 -4.50 -50.63 22.50
CA TRP A 575 -4.37 -52.01 22.05
C TRP A 575 -5.67 -52.45 21.37
N TYR A 576 -5.67 -53.61 20.73
CA TYR A 576 -6.88 -54.21 20.17
C TYR A 576 -7.09 -55.63 20.68
N GLU A 577 -8.34 -56.06 20.71
CA GLU A 577 -8.77 -57.40 21.07
C GLU A 577 -9.62 -57.96 19.93
N ILE A 578 -9.40 -59.23 19.56
CA ILE A 578 -10.19 -59.93 18.53
C ILE A 578 -11.01 -61.00 19.26
N SER A 579 -12.34 -60.91 19.19
CA SER A 579 -13.24 -61.86 19.87
C SER A 579 -13.50 -63.15 19.08
N SER A 580 -13.25 -63.17 17.77
CA SER A 580 -13.36 -64.39 16.93
C SER A 580 -12.76 -64.17 15.54
N CYS A 581 -11.68 -64.89 15.18
CA CYS A 581 -11.22 -64.96 13.79
C CYS A 581 -10.37 -66.23 13.54
N SER A 582 -10.44 -66.81 12.33
CA SER A 582 -9.61 -67.93 11.86
C SER A 582 -8.43 -67.49 10.98
N GLU A 583 -8.33 -66.20 10.65
CA GLU A 583 -7.30 -65.63 9.77
C GLU A 583 -6.46 -64.54 10.47
N THR A 584 -5.27 -64.29 9.92
CA THR A 584 -4.33 -63.27 10.37
C THR A 584 -4.76 -61.86 9.96
N ILE A 585 -4.88 -60.94 10.92
CA ILE A 585 -4.94 -59.50 10.64
C ILE A 585 -3.57 -59.04 10.11
N SER A 586 -3.57 -58.31 8.99
CA SER A 586 -2.33 -57.75 8.42
C SER A 586 -1.82 -56.57 9.25
N PHE A 587 -2.68 -55.58 9.54
CA PHE A 587 -2.39 -54.46 10.43
C PHE A 587 -3.66 -53.71 10.86
N ILE A 588 -3.59 -52.99 11.99
CA ILE A 588 -4.54 -51.96 12.40
C ILE A 588 -3.74 -50.66 12.58
N LYS A 589 -4.06 -49.63 11.81
CA LYS A 589 -3.46 -48.30 11.95
C LYS A 589 -4.42 -47.43 12.75
N LEU A 590 -3.93 -46.91 13.87
CA LEU A 590 -4.60 -45.90 14.66
C LEU A 590 -4.05 -44.55 14.25
N SER A 591 -4.92 -43.69 13.74
CA SER A 591 -4.57 -42.29 13.54
C SER A 591 -5.54 -41.38 14.23
N TRP A 592 -5.09 -40.22 14.67
CA TRP A 592 -5.98 -39.20 15.21
C TRP A 592 -5.65 -37.82 14.68
N GLU A 593 -6.67 -37.00 14.51
CA GLU A 593 -6.55 -35.59 14.15
C GLU A 593 -7.25 -34.72 15.18
N ASN A 594 -6.67 -33.54 15.41
CA ASN A 594 -7.23 -32.54 16.30
C ASN A 594 -8.14 -31.61 15.49
N GLU A 595 -9.46 -31.75 15.67
CA GLU A 595 -10.45 -30.87 15.07
C GLU A 595 -10.74 -29.72 16.05
N ASP A 596 -10.29 -28.51 15.71
CA ASP A 596 -10.64 -27.31 16.45
C ASP A 596 -12.09 -26.92 16.11
N SER A 597 -12.96 -26.99 17.12
CA SER A 597 -14.38 -26.65 16.97
C SER A 597 -14.66 -25.14 17.07
N SER A 598 -13.63 -24.32 17.28
CA SER A 598 -13.77 -22.86 17.36
C SER A 598 -14.08 -22.24 16.00
N PRO A 599 -15.12 -21.39 15.87
CA PRO A 599 -15.38 -20.61 14.65
C PRO A 599 -14.36 -19.49 14.42
N THR A 600 -13.34 -19.36 15.26
CA THR A 600 -12.35 -18.26 15.22
C THR A 600 -10.96 -18.77 15.62
N ARG A 601 -9.96 -18.54 14.78
CA ARG A 601 -8.56 -18.88 15.05
C ARG A 601 -7.67 -17.64 15.11
N ASN A 602 -6.61 -17.71 15.92
CA ASN A 602 -5.53 -16.72 15.91
C ASN A 602 -4.67 -16.91 14.67
N ILE A 603 -4.37 -15.80 14.01
CA ILE A 603 -3.49 -15.73 12.85
C ILE A 603 -2.29 -14.85 13.24
N GLY A 604 -1.15 -15.00 12.56
CA GLY A 604 0.06 -14.23 12.83
C GLY A 604 -0.18 -12.71 12.83
N GLY A 605 0.69 -11.95 13.47
CA GLY A 605 0.61 -10.49 13.49
C GLY A 605 -0.51 -9.90 14.36
N LEU A 606 -0.71 -8.59 14.24
CA LEU A 606 -1.49 -7.77 15.16
C LEU A 606 -2.43 -6.80 14.44
N ARG A 607 -3.49 -6.41 15.13
CA ARG A 607 -4.40 -5.31 14.76
C ARG A 607 -4.61 -4.36 15.93
N LEU A 608 -5.09 -3.16 15.65
CA LEU A 608 -5.44 -2.19 16.66
C LEU A 608 -6.64 -2.66 17.49
N LYS A 609 -6.49 -2.62 18.82
CA LYS A 609 -7.57 -2.84 19.77
C LYS A 609 -8.17 -1.52 20.21
N ASN A 610 -7.32 -0.58 20.64
CA ASN A 610 -7.72 0.74 21.11
C ASN A 610 -6.75 1.82 20.66
N ILE A 611 -7.26 3.04 20.50
CA ILE A 611 -6.44 4.26 20.41
C ILE A 611 -6.91 5.23 21.49
N SER A 612 -5.99 5.69 22.33
CA SER A 612 -6.28 6.63 23.41
C SER A 612 -5.50 7.93 23.21
N ASP A 613 -6.21 9.04 23.08
CA ASP A 613 -5.66 10.37 22.90
C ASP A 613 -5.73 11.12 24.25
N TYR A 614 -4.59 11.64 24.71
CA TYR A 614 -4.44 12.36 25.96
C TYR A 614 -3.99 13.80 25.70
N SER A 615 -4.54 14.73 26.48
CA SER A 615 -4.06 16.13 26.52
C SER A 615 -2.68 16.24 27.17
N ALA A 616 -2.05 17.42 27.05
CA ALA A 616 -0.76 17.72 27.68
C ALA A 616 -0.73 17.56 29.21
N THR A 617 -1.90 17.62 29.86
CA THR A 617 -2.04 17.39 31.31
C THR A 617 -2.18 15.91 31.67
N SER A 618 -1.96 15.00 30.71
CA SER A 618 -2.23 13.55 30.82
C SER A 618 -3.69 13.19 31.09
N THR A 619 -4.61 14.12 30.84
CA THR A 619 -6.06 13.84 30.91
C THR A 619 -6.50 13.16 29.61
N LEU A 620 -7.18 12.02 29.71
CA LEU A 620 -7.74 11.29 28.56
C LEU A 620 -8.81 12.14 27.86
N ALA A 621 -8.59 12.46 26.58
CA ALA A 621 -9.51 13.24 25.76
C ALA A 621 -10.50 12.33 25.03
N THR A 622 -9.99 11.31 24.33
CA THR A 622 -10.81 10.32 23.63
C THR A 622 -10.16 8.95 23.67
N LYS A 623 -10.94 7.90 23.89
CA LYS A 623 -10.52 6.51 23.69
C LYS A 623 -11.44 5.86 22.69
N ARG A 624 -10.88 5.40 21.57
CA ARG A 624 -11.56 4.67 20.51
C ARG A 624 -11.30 3.16 20.68
N HIS A 625 -12.35 2.36 20.57
CA HIS A 625 -12.31 0.90 20.59
C HIS A 625 -12.63 0.36 19.20
N PHE A 626 -11.87 -0.63 18.76
CA PHE A 626 -12.06 -1.29 17.47
C PHE A 626 -12.58 -2.71 17.71
N ASN A 627 -13.77 -3.00 17.18
CA ASN A 627 -14.40 -4.30 17.27
C ASN A 627 -14.54 -4.91 15.88
N TYR A 628 -13.93 -6.07 15.68
CA TYR A 628 -13.85 -6.81 14.43
C TYR A 628 -14.85 -7.96 14.36
N MET A 629 -15.91 -7.95 15.18
CA MET A 629 -16.89 -9.04 15.24
C MET A 629 -18.12 -8.81 14.36
N GLU A 630 -18.66 -9.89 13.81
CA GLU A 630 -19.91 -9.97 13.04
C GLU A 630 -20.68 -11.22 13.48
N ASN A 631 -21.91 -11.03 14.00
CA ASN A 631 -22.77 -12.10 14.53
C ASN A 631 -22.03 -13.01 15.53
N ASP A 632 -21.39 -12.42 16.55
CA ASP A 632 -20.64 -13.09 17.61
C ASP A 632 -19.41 -13.93 17.16
N THR A 633 -19.01 -13.81 15.90
CA THR A 633 -17.77 -14.40 15.35
C THR A 633 -16.87 -13.33 14.75
N THR A 634 -15.57 -13.58 14.58
CA THR A 634 -14.69 -12.60 13.90
C THR A 634 -15.16 -12.32 12.48
N SER A 635 -15.09 -11.08 12.01
CA SER A 635 -15.35 -10.72 10.61
C SER A 635 -14.12 -10.95 9.71
N GLY A 636 -12.99 -11.39 10.28
CA GLY A 636 -11.73 -11.59 9.57
C GLY A 636 -11.73 -12.79 8.63
N ARG A 637 -11.06 -12.66 7.49
CA ARG A 637 -10.76 -13.74 6.53
C ARG A 637 -9.26 -13.75 6.24
N VAL A 638 -8.66 -14.93 6.31
CA VAL A 638 -7.27 -15.14 5.92
C VAL A 638 -7.21 -15.28 4.39
N VAL A 639 -6.23 -14.63 3.75
CA VAL A 639 -6.10 -14.68 2.28
C VAL A 639 -5.54 -16.02 1.82
N ASN A 640 -4.47 -16.48 2.46
CA ASN A 640 -3.87 -17.79 2.21
C ASN A 640 -3.27 -18.38 3.49
N VAL A 641 -3.21 -19.70 3.57
CA VAL A 641 -2.61 -20.46 4.66
C VAL A 641 -1.25 -21.05 4.23
N PRO A 642 -0.29 -21.15 5.16
CA PRO A 642 1.05 -21.65 4.85
C PRO A 642 1.05 -23.16 4.52
N VAL A 643 1.86 -23.58 3.54
CA VAL A 643 2.05 -24.98 3.12
C VAL A 643 3.55 -25.29 3.06
N TYR A 644 4.08 -26.33 3.69
CA TYR A 644 5.55 -26.50 3.86
C TYR A 644 6.20 -27.76 3.21
N TYR A 645 5.45 -28.63 2.54
CA TYR A 645 6.01 -29.87 1.94
C TYR A 645 5.78 -29.95 0.43
N GLY A 646 6.71 -30.60 -0.28
CA GLY A 646 6.66 -30.90 -1.71
C GLY A 646 6.85 -32.41 -2.03
N LEU A 647 6.62 -32.79 -3.29
CA LEU A 647 6.45 -34.17 -3.81
C LEU A 647 7.62 -35.16 -3.60
N GLU A 648 7.26 -36.43 -3.79
CA GLU A 648 7.99 -37.71 -3.71
C GLU A 648 8.89 -37.96 -4.95
N TYR A 649 10.19 -38.22 -4.77
CA TYR A 649 11.12 -38.59 -5.85
C TYR A 649 11.36 -40.11 -5.89
N SER A 650 11.08 -40.74 -7.04
CA SER A 650 11.45 -42.13 -7.35
C SER A 650 12.82 -42.15 -8.03
N VAL A 651 13.82 -42.77 -7.39
CA VAL A 651 15.10 -43.08 -8.03
C VAL A 651 14.99 -44.47 -8.65
N TYR A 652 15.09 -44.55 -9.98
CA TYR A 652 15.46 -45.61 -10.93
C TYR A 652 15.67 -47.11 -10.56
N ASP A 653 15.44 -47.58 -9.33
CA ASP A 653 15.71 -48.97 -8.92
C ASP A 653 14.71 -49.39 -7.83
N ASP A 654 14.14 -50.59 -7.95
CA ASP A 654 13.15 -51.20 -7.02
C ASP A 654 13.72 -51.43 -5.59
N THR A 655 14.89 -50.86 -5.28
CA THR A 655 15.70 -51.13 -4.10
C THR A 655 16.06 -49.88 -3.27
N VAL A 656 15.72 -48.66 -3.70
CA VAL A 656 16.02 -47.41 -2.96
C VAL A 656 14.74 -46.70 -2.49
N PRO A 657 14.62 -46.29 -1.21
CA PRO A 657 13.43 -45.60 -0.72
C PRO A 657 13.24 -44.21 -1.35
N LEU A 658 11.97 -43.81 -1.45
CA LEU A 658 11.50 -42.53 -2.00
C LEU A 658 12.00 -41.34 -1.17
N GLY A 659 12.37 -40.25 -1.83
CA GLY A 659 12.87 -39.03 -1.16
C GLY A 659 11.88 -37.87 -1.16
N PHE A 660 11.83 -37.11 -0.07
CA PHE A 660 10.98 -35.92 0.10
C PHE A 660 11.80 -34.62 0.10
N LEU A 661 11.23 -33.57 -0.50
CA LEU A 661 11.69 -32.19 -0.38
C LEU A 661 10.83 -31.42 0.63
N ARG A 662 11.44 -30.94 1.72
CA ARG A 662 10.75 -30.16 2.75
C ARG A 662 11.28 -28.74 2.82
N TYR A 663 10.38 -27.80 3.11
CA TYR A 663 10.67 -26.37 3.13
C TYR A 663 10.39 -25.80 4.52
N VAL A 664 11.26 -24.91 4.98
CA VAL A 664 11.04 -24.15 6.23
C VAL A 664 10.14 -22.93 6.05
N ASN A 665 9.93 -22.54 4.79
CA ASN A 665 9.04 -21.47 4.37
C ASN A 665 7.86 -22.07 3.59
N SER A 666 6.75 -21.32 3.54
CA SER A 666 5.60 -21.75 2.77
C SER A 666 5.97 -21.88 1.28
N ILE A 667 5.66 -23.02 0.67
CA ILE A 667 5.82 -23.28 -0.77
C ILE A 667 4.76 -22.55 -1.60
N THR A 668 3.63 -22.19 -0.98
CA THR A 668 2.67 -21.24 -1.54
C THR A 668 3.02 -19.84 -1.06
N PRO A 669 2.99 -18.81 -1.92
CA PRO A 669 3.15 -17.44 -1.48
C PRO A 669 2.14 -17.11 -0.38
N LEU A 670 2.61 -16.52 0.72
CA LEU A 670 1.75 -15.97 1.77
C LEU A 670 1.12 -14.68 1.24
N ALA A 671 0.08 -14.86 0.43
CA ALA A 671 -0.67 -13.78 -0.20
C ALA A 671 -1.13 -12.77 0.84
N THR A 672 -1.11 -11.50 0.46
CA THR A 672 -1.56 -10.39 1.31
C THR A 672 -2.63 -9.59 0.61
N THR A 673 -3.55 -9.06 1.41
CA THR A 673 -4.53 -8.06 1.02
C THR A 673 -4.22 -6.72 1.68
N GLN A 674 -3.96 -5.69 0.87
CA GLN A 674 -3.48 -4.38 1.33
C GLN A 674 -2.31 -4.46 2.35
N GLY A 675 -1.40 -5.41 2.15
CA GLY A 675 -0.22 -5.63 3.00
C GLY A 675 -0.47 -6.40 4.31
N SER A 676 -1.69 -6.91 4.54
CA SER A 676 -2.00 -7.85 5.64
C SER A 676 -2.41 -9.21 5.09
N HIS A 677 -2.19 -10.29 5.85
CA HIS A 677 -2.68 -11.62 5.47
C HIS A 677 -4.10 -11.89 6.00
N VAL A 678 -4.71 -10.93 6.71
CA VAL A 678 -6.11 -10.95 7.17
C VAL A 678 -6.82 -9.65 6.76
N GLY A 679 -8.03 -9.79 6.22
CA GLY A 679 -8.95 -8.68 5.95
C GLY A 679 -10.30 -8.85 6.66
N TYR A 680 -10.87 -7.76 7.17
CA TYR A 680 -12.08 -7.72 7.99
C TYR A 680 -13.28 -7.21 7.18
N GLY A 681 -14.35 -8.02 7.09
CA GLY A 681 -15.57 -7.64 6.38
C GLY A 681 -16.41 -6.57 7.10
N LYS A 682 -16.26 -6.46 8.43
CA LYS A 682 -16.94 -5.48 9.26
C LYS A 682 -16.04 -4.99 10.40
N VAL A 683 -16.00 -3.68 10.61
CA VAL A 683 -15.39 -3.06 11.80
C VAL A 683 -16.36 -2.08 12.42
N THR A 684 -16.49 -2.15 13.75
CA THR A 684 -17.28 -1.22 14.56
C THR A 684 -16.35 -0.42 15.46
N ILE A 685 -16.49 0.91 15.44
CA ILE A 685 -15.69 1.83 16.23
C ILE A 685 -16.60 2.49 17.26
N THR A 686 -16.20 2.46 18.53
CA THR A 686 -16.90 3.16 19.62
C THR A 686 -15.93 4.03 20.40
N ASN A 687 -16.46 4.99 21.17
CA ASN A 687 -15.66 5.75 22.13
C ASN A 687 -15.99 5.31 23.57
N ASP A 688 -15.15 5.64 24.56
CA ASP A 688 -15.47 5.42 25.98
C ASP A 688 -16.91 5.86 26.31
N ASN A 689 -17.68 4.96 26.94
CA ASN A 689 -19.11 5.10 27.28
C ASN A 689 -20.10 5.26 26.10
N ASP A 690 -19.61 5.12 24.85
CA ASP A 690 -20.27 5.43 23.58
C ASP A 690 -20.97 6.81 23.55
N ALA A 691 -20.54 7.77 24.38
CA ALA A 691 -21.22 9.05 24.53
C ALA A 691 -21.32 9.82 23.21
N ASN A 692 -20.36 9.59 22.31
CA ASN A 692 -20.29 10.17 20.97
C ASN A 692 -20.92 9.27 19.87
N GLY A 693 -21.59 8.18 20.25
CA GLY A 693 -22.16 7.21 19.32
C GLY A 693 -21.19 6.11 18.87
N LYS A 694 -21.47 5.50 17.71
CA LYS A 694 -20.65 4.44 17.09
C LYS A 694 -20.56 4.62 15.58
N GLU A 695 -19.54 4.04 14.98
CA GLU A 695 -19.31 3.99 13.54
C GLU A 695 -19.15 2.54 13.07
N GLU A 696 -19.74 2.20 11.92
CA GLU A 696 -19.63 0.87 11.31
C GLU A 696 -19.14 0.98 9.87
N HIS A 697 -18.14 0.17 9.51
CA HIS A 697 -17.62 0.05 8.15
C HIS A 697 -17.77 -1.39 7.66
N TYR A 698 -18.11 -1.54 6.38
CA TYR A 698 -18.29 -2.82 5.72
C TYR A 698 -17.43 -2.88 4.45
N PHE A 699 -16.66 -3.94 4.29
CA PHE A 699 -15.68 -4.11 3.21
C PHE A 699 -15.91 -5.40 2.41
N THR A 700 -15.46 -5.41 1.16
CA THR A 700 -15.34 -6.64 0.37
C THR A 700 -14.22 -7.53 0.93
N THR A 701 -14.38 -8.84 0.84
CA THR A 701 -13.49 -9.84 1.45
C THR A 701 -13.25 -11.03 0.51
N MET A 702 -12.47 -12.02 0.97
CA MET A 702 -12.31 -13.31 0.29
C MET A 702 -13.64 -14.05 0.07
N ASP A 703 -14.67 -13.81 0.88
CA ASP A 703 -15.98 -14.43 0.66
C ASP A 703 -16.69 -13.83 -0.56
N ASP A 704 -16.49 -12.52 -0.79
CA ASP A 704 -17.04 -11.83 -1.97
C ASP A 704 -16.22 -12.19 -3.23
N PHE A 705 -14.90 -12.30 -3.09
CA PHE A 705 -13.96 -12.53 -4.18
C PHE A 705 -12.90 -13.58 -3.79
N PRO A 706 -13.24 -14.89 -3.87
CA PRO A 706 -12.28 -15.95 -3.60
C PRO A 706 -11.25 -16.09 -4.73
N ASP A 707 -10.04 -16.46 -4.35
CA ASP A 707 -8.99 -16.85 -5.30
C ASP A 707 -9.22 -18.32 -5.71
N ASN A 708 -9.33 -18.62 -7.02
CA ASN A 708 -9.35 -20.02 -7.48
C ASN A 708 -7.92 -20.48 -7.77
N TYR A 709 -7.29 -21.13 -6.80
CA TYR A 709 -6.01 -21.79 -7.05
C TYR A 709 -6.23 -22.99 -7.98
N SER A 710 -5.86 -22.84 -9.26
CA SER A 710 -5.83 -23.93 -10.24
C SER A 710 -4.89 -25.03 -9.74
N GLY A 711 -5.46 -26.04 -9.09
CA GLY A 711 -4.67 -27.15 -8.55
C GLY A 711 -4.81 -27.40 -7.05
N ILE A 712 -5.65 -26.70 -6.30
CA ILE A 712 -6.00 -27.06 -4.90
C ILE A 712 -7.50 -27.33 -4.83
N ASN A 713 -7.89 -28.43 -4.20
CA ASN A 713 -9.28 -28.67 -3.86
C ASN A 713 -9.64 -27.79 -2.64
N PRO A 714 -10.51 -26.79 -2.78
CA PRO A 714 -10.84 -25.86 -1.70
C PRO A 714 -11.49 -26.53 -0.49
N ASP A 715 -12.10 -27.72 -0.67
CA ASP A 715 -12.76 -28.46 0.41
C ASP A 715 -11.78 -29.30 1.25
N THR A 716 -10.58 -29.58 0.72
CA THR A 716 -9.64 -30.52 1.36
C THR A 716 -8.23 -29.97 1.53
N GLY A 717 -7.93 -28.74 1.10
CA GLY A 717 -6.57 -28.16 1.14
C GLY A 717 -5.50 -28.96 0.39
N GLU A 718 -5.88 -30.10 -0.20
CA GLU A 718 -5.02 -30.98 -0.96
C GLU A 718 -4.90 -30.45 -2.38
N LEU A 719 -3.69 -30.47 -2.91
CA LEU A 719 -3.46 -30.23 -4.33
C LEU A 719 -4.31 -31.22 -5.15
N ASN A 720 -5.16 -30.75 -6.05
CA ASN A 720 -6.05 -31.54 -6.90
C ASN A 720 -5.29 -32.72 -7.51
N HIS A 721 -5.77 -33.94 -7.21
CA HIS A 721 -5.20 -35.22 -7.64
C HIS A 721 -4.98 -35.36 -9.17
N LYS A 722 -5.58 -34.48 -10.00
CA LYS A 722 -5.41 -34.48 -11.46
C LYS A 722 -3.99 -34.10 -11.95
N TYR A 723 -3.14 -33.56 -11.08
CA TYR A 723 -1.77 -33.13 -11.43
C TYR A 723 -0.66 -34.14 -11.05
N TYR A 724 -1.02 -35.31 -10.49
CA TYR A 724 -0.05 -36.30 -9.99
C TYR A 724 0.36 -37.30 -11.08
N ASP A 725 1.55 -37.11 -11.64
CA ASP A 725 2.48 -38.20 -11.99
C ASP A 725 3.88 -37.60 -12.23
N GLY A 726 4.76 -37.65 -11.21
CA GLY A 726 6.21 -37.40 -11.37
C GLY A 726 6.71 -35.96 -11.48
N VAL A 727 6.09 -34.98 -10.82
CA VAL A 727 6.37 -33.54 -11.00
C VAL A 727 7.52 -33.03 -10.12
N LYS A 728 8.57 -32.44 -10.73
CA LYS A 728 9.45 -31.47 -10.04
C LYS A 728 8.65 -30.20 -9.76
N ILE A 729 8.46 -29.83 -8.50
CA ILE A 729 7.84 -28.56 -8.12
C ILE A 729 8.84 -27.44 -8.44
N TYR A 730 8.37 -26.45 -9.19
CA TYR A 730 9.14 -25.27 -9.60
C TYR A 730 9.92 -24.65 -8.42
N PRO A 731 11.12 -24.09 -8.65
CA PRO A 731 11.78 -23.26 -7.65
C PRO A 731 11.00 -21.97 -7.34
N TYR A 732 10.07 -21.57 -8.22
CA TYR A 732 9.16 -20.43 -8.06
C TYR A 732 7.73 -20.91 -8.30
N PRO A 733 6.87 -21.00 -7.26
CA PRO A 733 5.46 -21.35 -7.47
C PRO A 733 4.88 -20.42 -8.55
N PRO A 734 3.99 -20.91 -9.44
CA PRO A 734 3.33 -20.04 -10.39
C PRO A 734 2.72 -18.86 -9.62
N PRO A 735 2.61 -17.67 -10.23
CA PRO A 735 2.03 -16.50 -9.59
C PRO A 735 0.70 -16.82 -8.91
N GLU A 736 0.19 -15.91 -8.09
CA GLU A 736 -1.21 -15.98 -7.70
C GLU A 736 -2.09 -15.80 -8.96
N THR A 737 -2.27 -16.88 -9.70
CA THR A 737 -2.84 -16.95 -11.06
C THR A 737 -4.33 -16.62 -11.07
N ASP A 738 -4.95 -16.49 -9.90
CA ASP A 738 -6.32 -15.98 -9.75
C ASP A 738 -6.47 -15.06 -8.52
N SER A 739 -5.40 -14.34 -8.15
CA SER A 739 -5.52 -13.38 -7.04
C SER A 739 -6.38 -12.18 -7.43
N LYS A 740 -7.56 -12.13 -6.81
CA LYS A 740 -8.54 -11.05 -6.92
C LYS A 740 -8.37 -9.99 -5.84
N ASP A 741 -7.13 -9.79 -5.36
CA ASP A 741 -6.86 -8.89 -4.24
C ASP A 741 -7.33 -7.47 -4.46
N PHE A 742 -7.22 -6.99 -5.71
CA PHE A 742 -7.69 -5.66 -6.10
C PHE A 742 -9.21 -5.46 -5.97
N LEU A 743 -9.99 -6.52 -5.74
CA LEU A 743 -11.43 -6.46 -5.49
C LEU A 743 -11.76 -6.48 -3.98
N ARG A 744 -10.77 -6.71 -3.10
CA ARG A 744 -10.93 -6.88 -1.65
C ARG A 744 -10.54 -5.62 -0.87
N GLY A 745 -11.14 -5.46 0.31
CA GLY A 745 -10.91 -4.30 1.18
C GLY A 745 -11.54 -3.00 0.69
N ILE A 746 -12.53 -3.10 -0.19
CA ILE A 746 -13.24 -1.97 -0.79
C ILE A 746 -14.48 -1.66 0.04
N LEU A 747 -14.70 -0.38 0.37
CA LEU A 747 -15.80 0.07 1.23
C LEU A 747 -17.17 -0.09 0.56
N LYS A 748 -17.98 -1.04 1.02
CA LYS A 748 -19.38 -1.21 0.58
C LYS A 748 -20.32 -0.22 1.24
N LYS A 749 -20.11 0.00 2.54
CA LYS A 749 -21.04 0.77 3.38
C LYS A 749 -20.35 1.35 4.62
N GLN A 750 -20.73 2.56 4.98
CA GLN A 750 -20.35 3.22 6.24
C GLN A 750 -21.59 3.78 6.91
N ILE A 751 -21.70 3.62 8.23
CA ILE A 751 -22.83 4.13 9.01
C ILE A 751 -22.32 4.83 10.26
N LEU A 752 -22.76 6.07 10.49
CA LEU A 752 -22.52 6.80 11.73
C LEU A 752 -23.80 6.86 12.55
N TYR A 753 -23.66 6.56 13.83
CA TYR A 753 -24.74 6.61 14.81
C TYR A 753 -24.43 7.64 15.87
N LYS A 754 -25.47 8.31 16.38
CA LYS A 754 -25.42 9.13 17.57
C LYS A 754 -26.15 8.42 18.70
N LYS A 755 -25.59 8.45 19.91
CA LYS A 755 -26.23 7.93 21.11
C LYS A 755 -27.13 8.99 21.75
N SER A 756 -28.33 8.59 22.17
CA SER A 756 -29.25 9.42 22.96
C SER A 756 -29.84 8.57 24.08
N GLY A 757 -29.32 8.72 25.31
CA GLY A 757 -29.64 7.79 26.39
C GLY A 757 -29.05 6.41 26.12
N SER A 758 -29.89 5.37 26.08
CA SER A 758 -29.47 3.99 25.78
C SER A 758 -29.65 3.58 24.31
N THR A 759 -30.17 4.45 23.45
CA THR A 759 -30.46 4.14 22.05
C THR A 759 -29.45 4.77 21.10
N PHE A 760 -29.18 4.09 20.00
CA PHE A 760 -28.37 4.59 18.89
C PHE A 760 -29.27 4.92 17.71
N SER A 761 -29.22 6.17 17.25
CA SER A 761 -29.92 6.63 16.07
C SER A 761 -28.92 6.91 14.95
N LYS A 762 -29.21 6.42 13.75
CA LYS A 762 -28.42 6.70 12.55
C LYS A 762 -28.45 8.20 12.25
N VAL A 763 -27.30 8.80 11.94
CA VAL A 763 -27.19 10.22 11.54
C VAL A 763 -26.58 10.39 10.14
N TYR A 764 -25.82 9.40 9.68
CA TYR A 764 -25.22 9.37 8.35
C TYR A 764 -25.09 7.92 7.86
N GLN A 765 -25.28 7.72 6.58
CA GLN A 765 -24.98 6.49 5.88
C GLN A 765 -24.38 6.80 4.52
N LYS A 766 -23.31 6.08 4.18
CA LYS A 766 -22.74 6.03 2.84
C LYS A 766 -22.86 4.63 2.30
N GLU A 767 -23.40 4.49 1.11
CA GLU A 767 -23.43 3.24 0.35
C GLU A 767 -22.73 3.46 -0.98
N VAL A 768 -21.90 2.49 -1.35
CA VAL A 768 -21.17 2.51 -2.60
C VAL A 768 -21.55 1.26 -3.37
N SER A 769 -22.19 1.48 -4.51
CA SER A 769 -22.46 0.45 -5.50
C SER A 769 -21.34 0.46 -6.52
N TYR A 770 -20.95 -0.73 -6.96
CA TYR A 770 -19.90 -0.93 -7.93
C TYR A 770 -20.50 -1.52 -9.20
N ASN A 771 -20.01 -1.12 -10.37
CA ASN A 771 -20.43 -1.75 -11.63
C ASN A 771 -20.03 -3.23 -11.62
N SER A 772 -20.74 -4.05 -12.41
CA SER A 772 -20.43 -5.47 -12.58
C SER A 772 -18.98 -5.62 -13.07
N LEU A 773 -18.08 -5.87 -12.11
CA LEU A 773 -16.72 -6.38 -12.23
C LEU A 773 -16.18 -6.47 -13.67
N ASN A 774 -15.69 -5.34 -14.21
CA ASN A 774 -14.88 -5.35 -15.43
C ASN A 774 -13.46 -5.83 -15.09
N TYR A 775 -13.32 -7.09 -14.65
CA TYR A 775 -12.03 -7.76 -14.72
C TYR A 775 -11.94 -8.47 -16.06
N SER A 776 -10.84 -8.24 -16.76
CA SER A 776 -10.47 -9.06 -17.90
C SER A 776 -9.41 -10.05 -17.44
N ASN A 777 -9.49 -11.25 -17.99
CA ASN A 777 -8.29 -12.07 -18.06
C ASN A 777 -7.44 -11.36 -19.12
N GLU A 778 -6.32 -10.77 -18.71
CA GLU A 778 -5.27 -10.43 -19.65
C GLU A 778 -4.38 -11.68 -19.68
N PRO A 779 -4.55 -12.58 -20.66
CA PRO A 779 -3.76 -13.78 -20.72
C PRO A 779 -2.31 -13.36 -20.97
N ILE A 780 -1.44 -13.58 -19.98
CA ILE A 780 -0.01 -13.59 -20.24
C ILE A 780 0.33 -15.03 -20.56
N GLU A 781 0.54 -15.33 -21.84
CA GLU A 781 1.06 -16.62 -22.23
C GLU A 781 2.40 -16.82 -21.50
N SER A 782 2.40 -17.68 -20.51
CA SER A 782 3.61 -18.13 -19.80
C SER A 782 3.39 -19.60 -19.53
N PHE A 783 4.43 -20.40 -19.74
CA PHE A 783 4.31 -21.84 -19.62
C PHE A 783 5.28 -22.38 -18.58
N SER A 784 4.76 -23.27 -17.76
CA SER A 784 5.58 -24.16 -16.96
C SER A 784 5.95 -25.39 -17.80
N TYR A 785 7.24 -25.65 -18.05
CA TYR A 785 7.71 -26.96 -18.50
C TYR A 785 8.03 -27.86 -17.30
N ILE A 786 7.54 -29.10 -17.34
CA ILE A 786 7.85 -30.15 -16.36
C ILE A 786 8.13 -31.44 -17.13
N LYS A 787 9.29 -32.04 -16.90
CA LYS A 787 9.66 -33.36 -17.41
C LYS A 787 9.30 -34.42 -16.38
N THR A 788 8.27 -35.21 -16.67
CA THR A 788 7.88 -36.34 -15.84
C THR A 788 8.48 -37.63 -16.43
N ALA A 789 9.17 -38.42 -15.62
CA ALA A 789 9.58 -39.77 -16.01
C ALA A 789 8.43 -40.73 -15.70
N ALA A 790 7.64 -41.14 -16.71
CA ALA A 790 6.65 -42.17 -16.49
C ALA A 790 7.33 -43.56 -16.45
N THR A 791 7.00 -44.36 -15.44
CA THR A 791 7.33 -45.79 -15.38
C THR A 791 6.72 -46.51 -16.59
N ALA A 792 7.58 -47.19 -17.33
CA ALA A 792 7.15 -48.07 -18.39
C ALA A 792 6.70 -49.41 -17.82
N VAL A 793 5.44 -49.78 -18.02
CA VAL A 793 5.10 -51.21 -18.07
C VAL A 793 5.80 -51.77 -19.31
N ARG A 794 6.88 -52.54 -19.13
CA ARG A 794 7.74 -53.18 -20.18
C ARG A 794 8.78 -52.28 -20.89
N GLY A 795 9.54 -51.47 -20.15
CA GLY A 795 10.86 -50.97 -20.63
C GLY A 795 10.86 -49.88 -21.72
N LEU A 796 9.71 -49.28 -22.06
CA LEU A 796 9.58 -48.13 -22.96
C LEU A 796 9.48 -46.80 -22.19
N LYS A 797 10.57 -46.03 -22.16
CA LYS A 797 10.62 -44.69 -21.55
C LYS A 797 9.64 -43.74 -22.25
N ILE A 798 8.64 -43.22 -21.54
CA ILE A 798 7.77 -42.14 -22.03
C ILE A 798 7.99 -40.94 -21.10
N ALA A 799 8.63 -39.89 -21.60
CA ALA A 799 8.63 -38.59 -20.93
C ALA A 799 7.32 -37.89 -21.30
N THR A 800 6.49 -37.53 -20.31
CA THR A 800 5.35 -36.64 -20.58
C THR A 800 5.70 -35.22 -20.18
N SER A 801 5.58 -34.31 -21.14
CA SER A 801 5.73 -32.87 -20.92
C SER A 801 4.36 -32.27 -20.69
N ARG A 802 4.17 -31.57 -19.56
CA ARG A 802 2.95 -30.82 -19.29
C ARG A 802 3.23 -29.32 -19.43
N PHE A 803 2.34 -28.63 -20.15
CA PHE A 803 2.34 -27.18 -20.30
C PHE A 803 1.16 -26.64 -19.50
N THR A 804 1.42 -25.69 -18.61
CA THR A 804 0.35 -24.97 -17.91
C THR A 804 0.46 -23.49 -18.28
N TYR A 805 -0.54 -23.00 -19.00
CA TYR A 805 -0.78 -21.58 -19.17
C TYR A 805 -1.49 -21.03 -17.93
N TYR A 806 -1.19 -19.80 -17.55
CA TYR A 806 -1.92 -19.13 -16.51
C TYR A 806 -2.36 -17.73 -16.92
N ASP A 807 -3.57 -17.36 -16.51
CA ASP A 807 -4.08 -16.01 -16.69
C ASP A 807 -3.58 -15.11 -15.56
N ILE A 808 -3.36 -13.84 -15.85
CA ILE A 808 -3.26 -12.82 -14.81
C ILE A 808 -4.59 -12.07 -14.78
N TYR A 809 -5.35 -12.31 -13.70
CA TYR A 809 -6.56 -11.56 -13.45
C TYR A 809 -6.18 -10.15 -13.03
N THR A 810 -6.65 -9.20 -13.82
CA THR A 810 -6.52 -7.79 -13.51
C THR A 810 -7.79 -7.06 -13.87
N GLY A 811 -8.06 -6.03 -13.10
CA GLY A 811 -9.23 -5.21 -13.30
C GLY A 811 -9.17 -4.04 -12.36
N TYR A 812 -10.31 -3.41 -12.24
CA TYR A 812 -10.54 -2.26 -11.40
C TYR A 812 -11.92 -2.45 -10.78
N ASN A 813 -12.12 -1.87 -9.62
CA ASN A 813 -13.41 -1.86 -9.00
C ASN A 813 -13.77 -0.43 -8.68
N VAL A 814 -14.79 0.06 -9.37
CA VAL A 814 -15.11 1.45 -9.40
C VAL A 814 -16.54 1.66 -8.95
N PRO A 815 -16.78 2.67 -8.09
CA PRO A 815 -18.14 3.10 -7.79
C PRO A 815 -18.93 3.41 -9.07
N SER A 816 -20.06 2.74 -9.26
CA SER A 816 -21.08 3.14 -10.23
C SER A 816 -22.01 4.20 -9.65
N THR A 817 -22.26 4.11 -8.35
CA THR A 817 -23.06 5.08 -7.61
C THR A 817 -22.57 5.16 -6.18
N THR A 818 -22.42 6.39 -5.67
CA THR A 818 -22.23 6.66 -4.25
C THR A 818 -23.45 7.40 -3.72
N ILE A 819 -24.09 6.87 -2.68
CA ILE A 819 -25.25 7.50 -2.02
C ILE A 819 -24.85 7.86 -0.59
N GLU A 820 -24.90 9.14 -0.27
CA GLU A 820 -24.75 9.66 1.09
C GLU A 820 -26.09 10.15 1.61
N THR A 821 -26.56 9.60 2.73
CA THR A 821 -27.83 9.93 3.36
C THR A 821 -27.59 10.49 4.75
N TYR A 822 -28.17 11.66 5.03
CA TYR A 822 -28.11 12.34 6.33
C TYR A 822 -29.49 12.27 6.99
N TYR A 823 -29.51 11.97 8.29
CA TYR A 823 -30.75 11.75 9.05
C TYR A 823 -30.90 12.77 10.18
N ASN A 824 -32.16 13.13 10.49
CA ASN A 824 -32.48 13.88 11.70
C ASN A 824 -32.57 12.96 12.94
N ALA A 825 -32.86 13.53 14.10
CA ALA A 825 -33.00 12.77 15.36
C ALA A 825 -34.19 11.79 15.39
N SER A 826 -35.21 12.01 14.56
CA SER A 826 -36.38 11.14 14.41
C SER A 826 -36.12 9.95 13.47
N GLY A 827 -35.02 9.99 12.72
CA GLY A 827 -34.67 8.98 11.71
C GLY A 827 -35.12 9.33 10.29
N ASP A 828 -35.67 10.52 10.05
CA ASP A 828 -36.07 10.97 8.71
C ASP A 828 -34.85 11.47 7.93
N VAL A 829 -34.86 11.28 6.61
CA VAL A 829 -33.83 11.79 5.71
C VAL A 829 -33.95 13.30 5.58
N VAL A 830 -32.86 14.04 5.84
CA VAL A 830 -32.81 15.51 5.68
C VAL A 830 -32.05 15.96 4.45
N LYS A 831 -31.14 15.12 3.97
CA LYS A 831 -30.35 15.36 2.76
C LYS A 831 -29.91 14.02 2.21
N MET A 832 -30.03 13.86 0.91
CA MET A 832 -29.41 12.76 0.17
C MET A 832 -28.51 13.34 -0.91
N THR A 833 -27.34 12.74 -1.10
CA THR A 833 -26.43 13.10 -2.20
C THR A 833 -26.10 11.83 -2.96
N THR A 834 -26.45 11.81 -4.24
CA THR A 834 -26.22 10.69 -5.15
C THR A 834 -25.19 11.14 -6.18
N GLN A 835 -24.04 10.47 -6.21
CA GLN A 835 -23.01 10.66 -7.23
C GLN A 835 -23.06 9.49 -8.19
N LYS A 836 -23.11 9.77 -9.49
CA LYS A 836 -23.07 8.77 -10.55
C LYS A 836 -21.79 8.95 -11.36
N TYR A 837 -21.24 7.84 -11.80
CA TYR A 837 -20.00 7.75 -12.57
C TYR A 837 -20.33 7.21 -13.96
N ASP A 838 -19.48 7.44 -14.95
CA ASP A 838 -19.75 7.00 -16.33
C ASP A 838 -19.67 5.46 -16.43
N GLU A 839 -20.58 4.84 -17.18
CA GLU A 839 -20.68 3.37 -17.31
C GLU A 839 -20.18 2.86 -18.68
N ASP A 840 -20.08 3.74 -19.69
CA ASP A 840 -20.02 3.33 -21.12
C ASP A 840 -18.63 3.41 -21.76
N SER A 841 -17.58 3.62 -20.97
CA SER A 841 -16.28 4.01 -21.50
C SER A 841 -15.18 3.00 -21.21
N ASN A 842 -14.46 2.61 -22.26
CA ASN A 842 -13.30 1.72 -22.22
C ASN A 842 -12.09 2.30 -21.46
N ASN A 843 -12.26 3.39 -20.71
CA ASN A 843 -11.19 4.15 -20.09
C ASN A 843 -11.31 4.15 -18.56
N LEU A 844 -10.17 4.06 -17.87
CA LEU A 844 -10.14 3.76 -16.43
C LEU A 844 -10.39 4.99 -15.54
N ILE A 845 -10.35 6.21 -16.11
CA ILE A 845 -10.51 7.48 -15.38
C ILE A 845 -11.95 7.77 -15.01
N ASP A 846 -12.86 7.41 -15.91
CA ASP A 846 -14.29 7.83 -15.98
C ASP A 846 -15.09 7.49 -14.72
N TYR A 847 -14.44 6.65 -13.95
CA TYR A 847 -14.82 5.87 -12.84
C TYR A 847 -14.55 6.55 -11.47
N TYR A 848 -13.52 7.39 -11.36
CA TYR A 848 -13.18 8.03 -10.09
C TYR A 848 -13.71 9.46 -9.97
N ILE A 849 -14.32 9.99 -11.03
CA ILE A 849 -14.83 11.36 -11.07
C ILE A 849 -16.32 11.31 -11.44
N PRO A 850 -17.22 11.90 -10.64
CA PRO A 850 -18.65 11.84 -10.94
C PRO A 850 -18.98 12.64 -12.20
N THR A 851 -19.77 12.05 -13.07
CA THR A 851 -20.39 12.69 -14.24
C THR A 851 -21.72 13.34 -13.86
N SER A 852 -22.32 12.92 -12.75
CA SER A 852 -23.54 13.51 -12.21
C SER A 852 -23.53 13.55 -10.69
N VAL A 853 -23.96 14.67 -10.12
CA VAL A 853 -24.18 14.85 -8.68
C VAL A 853 -25.59 15.36 -8.47
N GLU A 854 -26.41 14.59 -7.78
CA GLU A 854 -27.80 14.91 -7.42
C GLU A 854 -27.88 15.11 -5.90
N VAL A 855 -28.47 16.22 -5.45
CA VAL A 855 -28.70 16.53 -4.03
C VAL A 855 -30.19 16.70 -3.81
N THR A 856 -30.79 15.86 -2.98
CA THR A 856 -32.19 15.94 -2.59
C THR A 856 -32.29 16.53 -1.19
N GLY A 857 -32.99 17.66 -1.06
CA GLY A 857 -33.31 18.29 0.22
C GLY A 857 -34.47 17.63 0.96
N SER A 858 -34.73 18.05 2.20
CA SER A 858 -35.88 17.58 2.98
C SER A 858 -37.24 18.00 2.42
N ASP A 859 -37.25 18.90 1.44
CA ASP A 859 -38.41 19.39 0.70
C ASP A 859 -38.62 18.66 -0.64
N ASP A 860 -37.91 17.55 -0.85
CA ASP A 860 -37.86 16.76 -2.10
C ASP A 860 -37.39 17.54 -3.33
N ILE A 861 -36.83 18.75 -3.15
CA ILE A 861 -36.21 19.51 -4.24
C ILE A 861 -34.86 18.88 -4.56
N ILE A 862 -34.67 18.58 -5.85
CA ILE A 862 -33.42 18.00 -6.37
C ILE A 862 -32.60 19.11 -7.02
N SER A 863 -31.36 19.29 -6.59
CA SER A 863 -30.35 20.07 -7.33
C SER A 863 -29.40 19.09 -8.01
N LYS A 864 -29.27 19.18 -9.33
CA LYS A 864 -28.47 18.23 -10.10
C LYS A 864 -27.42 18.95 -10.94
N THR A 865 -26.20 18.46 -10.93
CA THR A 865 -25.11 18.93 -11.80
C THR A 865 -24.60 17.77 -12.63
N ASN A 866 -24.57 17.95 -13.96
CA ASN A 866 -23.91 17.03 -14.88
C ASN A 866 -22.60 17.66 -15.38
N THR A 867 -21.53 16.89 -15.47
CA THR A 867 -20.25 17.33 -16.00
C THR A 867 -19.83 16.46 -17.17
N THR A 868 -19.46 17.09 -18.28
CA THR A 868 -18.81 16.44 -19.42
C THR A 868 -17.32 16.75 -19.37
N TYR A 869 -16.51 15.71 -19.42
CA TYR A 869 -15.06 15.75 -19.43
C TYR A 869 -14.51 15.48 -20.83
N VAL A 870 -13.20 15.64 -21.01
CA VAL A 870 -12.53 15.31 -22.28
C VAL A 870 -12.78 13.84 -22.66
N PHE A 871 -12.75 12.89 -21.71
CA PHE A 871 -12.92 11.47 -22.05
C PHE A 871 -14.31 11.16 -22.64
N ASN A 872 -15.40 11.64 -22.03
CA ASN A 872 -16.78 11.27 -22.42
C ASN A 872 -17.45 12.28 -23.36
N LYS A 873 -16.73 13.31 -23.81
CA LYS A 873 -17.20 14.16 -24.89
C LYS A 873 -17.22 13.36 -26.19
N GLY A 874 -18.40 13.11 -26.75
CA GLY A 874 -18.57 12.39 -28.02
C GLY A 874 -17.81 13.04 -29.19
N SER A 875 -18.31 14.16 -29.70
CA SER A 875 -17.62 14.96 -30.72
C SER A 875 -16.64 15.95 -30.08
N LYS A 876 -15.35 15.80 -30.38
CA LYS A 876 -14.26 16.62 -29.86
C LYS A 876 -13.77 17.62 -30.92
N THR A 877 -13.41 18.82 -30.49
CA THR A 877 -12.64 19.78 -31.32
C THR A 877 -11.19 19.31 -31.52
N THR A 878 -10.43 19.97 -32.39
CA THR A 878 -8.99 19.68 -32.57
C THR A 878 -8.20 19.84 -31.26
N ALA A 879 -8.47 20.91 -30.50
CA ALA A 879 -7.82 21.15 -29.21
C ALA A 879 -8.22 20.09 -28.16
N GLU A 880 -9.50 19.70 -28.10
CA GLU A 880 -9.97 18.63 -27.22
C GLU A 880 -9.41 17.26 -27.62
N THR A 881 -9.18 17.02 -28.91
CA THR A 881 -8.52 15.82 -29.42
C THR A 881 -7.04 15.80 -29.02
N ASP A 882 -6.36 16.94 -29.08
CA ASP A 882 -5.00 17.07 -28.56
C ASP A 882 -4.94 16.82 -27.04
N LEU A 883 -5.87 17.38 -26.25
CA LEU A 883 -5.98 17.07 -24.82
C LEU A 883 -6.19 15.57 -24.58
N TYR A 884 -7.08 14.94 -25.35
CA TYR A 884 -7.35 13.51 -25.27
C TYR A 884 -6.12 12.67 -25.59
N ASN A 885 -5.38 13.01 -26.65
CA ASN A 885 -4.17 12.29 -27.04
C ASN A 885 -3.02 12.48 -26.06
N LYS A 886 -2.94 13.66 -25.42
CA LYS A 886 -2.02 13.97 -24.31
C LYS A 886 -2.46 13.36 -22.97
N LYS A 887 -3.54 12.58 -22.96
CA LYS A 887 -4.10 11.90 -21.77
C LYS A 887 -4.62 12.85 -20.68
N ALA A 888 -4.94 14.10 -21.03
CA ALA A 888 -5.53 15.10 -20.13
C ALA A 888 -7.06 14.93 -20.02
N TRP A 889 -7.48 13.72 -19.67
CA TRP A 889 -8.85 13.21 -19.83
C TRP A 889 -9.87 13.77 -18.82
N TYR A 890 -9.43 14.08 -17.59
CA TYR A 890 -10.23 14.59 -16.45
C TYR A 890 -10.59 16.07 -16.55
N ILE A 891 -10.13 16.78 -17.58
CA ILE A 891 -10.41 18.20 -17.74
C ILE A 891 -11.92 18.38 -17.96
N PRO A 892 -12.63 19.15 -17.11
CA PRO A 892 -14.05 19.44 -17.32
C PRO A 892 -14.19 20.37 -18.52
N LEU A 893 -14.93 19.92 -19.53
CA LEU A 893 -15.26 20.73 -20.71
C LEU A 893 -16.58 21.44 -20.55
N GLN A 894 -17.56 20.82 -19.87
CA GLN A 894 -18.91 21.33 -19.76
C GLN A 894 -19.55 21.00 -18.41
N THR A 895 -20.33 21.92 -17.86
CA THR A 895 -21.21 21.64 -16.72
C THR A 895 -22.63 22.11 -17.00
N GLU A 896 -23.62 21.33 -16.58
CA GLU A 896 -25.06 21.63 -16.71
C GLU A 896 -25.70 21.53 -15.33
N SER A 897 -26.46 22.55 -14.94
CA SER A 897 -27.11 22.62 -13.62
C SER A 897 -28.62 22.59 -13.75
N TYR A 898 -29.29 21.77 -12.95
CA TYR A 898 -30.72 21.55 -12.98
C TYR A 898 -31.34 21.74 -11.60
N LYS A 899 -32.60 22.20 -11.59
CA LYS A 899 -33.50 22.13 -10.44
C LYS A 899 -34.64 21.19 -10.79
N ASN A 900 -34.75 20.07 -10.09
CA ASN A 900 -35.56 18.92 -10.45
C ASN A 900 -35.19 18.46 -11.87
N THR A 901 -36.06 18.68 -12.84
CA THR A 901 -35.84 18.38 -14.26
C THR A 901 -35.57 19.63 -15.11
N GLU A 902 -35.68 20.83 -14.55
CA GLU A 902 -35.50 22.10 -15.25
C GLU A 902 -34.02 22.46 -15.35
N LEU A 903 -33.50 22.64 -16.57
CA LEU A 903 -32.14 23.14 -16.81
C LEU A 903 -32.07 24.63 -16.43
N LEU A 904 -31.23 24.96 -15.45
CA LEU A 904 -30.97 26.34 -15.02
C LEU A 904 -29.91 27.02 -15.88
N GLY A 905 -28.91 26.27 -16.34
CA GLY A 905 -27.85 26.80 -17.18
C GLY A 905 -26.73 25.81 -17.46
N LYS A 906 -25.84 26.24 -18.35
CA LYS A 906 -24.72 25.47 -18.88
C LYS A 906 -23.47 26.33 -18.90
N GLN A 907 -22.31 25.73 -18.64
CA GLN A 907 -20.99 26.33 -18.84
C GLN A 907 -20.18 25.44 -19.78
N TYR A 908 -19.37 26.04 -20.66
CA TYR A 908 -18.47 25.34 -21.56
C TYR A 908 -17.09 26.04 -21.57
N THR A 909 -16.01 25.27 -21.46
CA THR A 909 -14.63 25.79 -21.56
C THR A 909 -14.06 25.42 -22.93
N VAL A 910 -13.76 26.42 -23.73
CA VAL A 910 -13.13 26.30 -25.05
C VAL A 910 -11.62 26.31 -24.87
N TYR A 911 -10.93 25.34 -25.45
CA TYR A 911 -9.46 25.23 -25.46
C TYR A 911 -8.91 25.54 -26.86
N SER A 912 -7.69 26.06 -26.93
CA SER A 912 -6.98 26.30 -28.18
C SER A 912 -5.51 25.90 -28.08
N ASN A 913 -5.03 25.18 -29.10
CA ASN A 913 -3.64 24.74 -29.25
C ASN A 913 -2.93 25.42 -30.43
N SER A 914 -3.58 26.39 -31.07
CA SER A 914 -3.10 27.07 -32.28
C SER A 914 -3.07 28.59 -32.14
N ASN A 915 -3.34 29.11 -30.94
CA ASN A 915 -3.25 30.55 -30.70
C ASN A 915 -1.77 30.96 -30.66
N SER A 916 -1.41 31.92 -31.52
CA SER A 916 -0.04 32.42 -31.64
C SER A 916 0.45 33.16 -30.41
N ASN A 917 -0.45 33.62 -29.52
CA ASN A 917 -0.09 34.41 -28.35
C ASN A 917 0.59 33.57 -27.25
N TRP A 918 0.30 32.27 -27.11
CA TRP A 918 0.81 31.46 -25.99
C TRP A 918 1.66 30.23 -26.39
N SER A 919 2.65 30.44 -27.27
CA SER A 919 3.73 29.48 -27.56
C SER A 919 3.30 28.06 -27.99
N GLY A 920 2.09 27.91 -28.54
CA GLY A 920 1.54 26.59 -28.95
C GLY A 920 1.08 25.70 -27.78
N LEU A 921 0.94 26.24 -26.57
CA LEU A 921 0.36 25.54 -25.43
C LEU A 921 -1.14 25.31 -25.65
N ASN A 922 -1.67 24.17 -25.18
CA ASN A 922 -3.11 23.87 -25.23
C ASN A 922 -3.77 24.30 -23.91
N LEU A 923 -4.30 25.53 -23.90
CA LEU A 923 -4.82 26.22 -22.72
C LEU A 923 -6.24 26.73 -22.96
N PRO A 924 -7.00 27.09 -21.90
CA PRO A 924 -8.31 27.70 -22.05
C PRO A 924 -8.25 28.98 -22.89
N GLU A 925 -9.07 29.08 -23.91
CA GLU A 925 -9.23 30.29 -24.72
C GLU A 925 -10.45 31.09 -24.23
N LYS A 926 -11.56 30.41 -23.90
CA LYS A 926 -12.80 31.07 -23.46
C LYS A 926 -13.61 30.20 -22.51
N ILE A 927 -14.37 30.84 -21.63
CA ILE A 927 -15.46 30.21 -20.88
C ILE A 927 -16.77 30.82 -21.36
N GLN A 928 -17.67 29.96 -21.82
CA GLN A 928 -19.00 30.32 -22.29
C GLN A 928 -20.06 29.85 -21.31
N THR A 929 -21.17 30.60 -21.19
CA THR A 929 -22.32 30.16 -20.39
C THR A 929 -23.63 30.38 -21.12
N ALA A 930 -24.63 29.56 -20.82
CA ALA A 930 -26.02 29.75 -21.25
C ALA A 930 -26.95 29.70 -20.04
N LYS A 931 -28.02 30.50 -20.07
CA LYS A 931 -29.15 30.38 -19.13
C LYS A 931 -30.19 29.43 -19.70
N GLY A 932 -30.55 28.39 -18.96
CA GLY A 932 -31.40 27.31 -19.43
C GLY A 932 -30.90 26.72 -20.75
N SER A 933 -31.80 26.57 -21.72
CA SER A 933 -31.52 26.08 -23.08
C SER A 933 -31.13 27.19 -24.08
N GLY A 934 -30.79 28.38 -23.59
CA GLY A 934 -30.30 29.47 -24.45
C GLY A 934 -28.97 29.15 -25.15
N SER A 935 -28.57 30.02 -26.07
CA SER A 935 -27.27 29.90 -26.72
C SER A 935 -26.12 30.17 -25.74
N LEU A 936 -24.98 29.53 -25.96
CA LEU A 936 -23.74 29.82 -25.24
C LEU A 936 -23.26 31.23 -25.59
N GLU A 937 -22.90 31.99 -24.57
CA GLU A 937 -22.34 33.34 -24.69
C GLU A 937 -20.99 33.39 -23.98
N ASP A 938 -20.00 34.03 -24.60
CA ASP A 938 -18.69 34.26 -24.00
C ASP A 938 -18.84 35.03 -22.68
N ARG A 939 -18.21 34.51 -21.61
CA ARG A 939 -18.19 35.13 -20.27
C ARG A 939 -16.81 35.58 -19.85
N ILE A 940 -15.82 34.74 -20.13
CA ILE A 940 -14.40 35.00 -19.88
C ILE A 940 -13.66 34.64 -21.16
N ILE A 941 -12.77 35.52 -21.61
CA ILE A 941 -11.88 35.29 -22.75
C ILE A 941 -10.45 35.43 -22.23
N TYR A 942 -9.61 34.45 -22.50
CA TYR A 942 -8.18 34.47 -22.20
C TYR A 942 -7.47 35.03 -23.43
N ASN A 943 -6.90 36.22 -23.27
CA ASN A 943 -6.26 36.94 -24.37
C ASN A 943 -4.79 36.54 -24.50
N ASP A 944 -4.12 36.26 -23.38
CA ASP A 944 -2.69 35.98 -23.35
C ASP A 944 -2.24 35.15 -22.13
N TYR A 945 -1.08 34.48 -22.28
CA TYR A 945 -0.40 33.70 -21.25
C TYR A 945 1.11 33.94 -21.31
N ASP A 946 1.80 33.77 -20.17
CA ASP A 946 3.26 33.72 -20.15
C ASP A 946 3.80 32.36 -20.65
N VAL A 947 5.12 32.24 -20.72
CA VAL A 947 5.80 31.01 -21.18
C VAL A 947 5.58 29.83 -20.23
N GLU A 948 5.19 30.10 -18.99
CA GLU A 948 4.92 29.10 -17.96
C GLU A 948 3.48 28.58 -18.00
N GLY A 949 2.61 29.22 -18.79
CA GLY A 949 1.20 28.89 -18.95
C GLY A 949 0.28 29.59 -17.95
N ASN A 950 0.76 30.63 -17.26
CA ASN A 950 -0.06 31.47 -16.40
C ASN A 950 -0.81 32.54 -17.21
N PRO A 951 -2.11 32.79 -16.95
CA PRO A 951 -2.87 33.79 -17.71
C PRO A 951 -2.37 35.20 -17.38
N THR A 952 -1.89 35.93 -18.38
CA THR A 952 -1.39 37.32 -18.24
C THR A 952 -2.48 38.34 -18.58
N GLU A 953 -3.46 37.99 -19.41
CA GLU A 953 -4.60 38.86 -19.71
C GLU A 953 -5.89 38.06 -19.94
N VAL A 954 -6.96 38.46 -19.24
CA VAL A 954 -8.31 37.94 -19.44
C VAL A 954 -9.32 39.07 -19.56
N SER A 955 -10.42 38.86 -20.27
CA SER A 955 -11.52 39.82 -20.37
C SER A 955 -12.87 39.21 -20.02
N LYS A 956 -13.75 40.01 -19.42
CA LYS A 956 -15.15 39.64 -19.12
C LYS A 956 -16.06 40.00 -20.28
N LYS A 957 -17.28 39.43 -20.29
CA LYS A 957 -18.35 39.78 -21.26
C LYS A 957 -18.62 41.28 -21.41
N ASP A 958 -18.48 42.05 -20.34
CA ASP A 958 -18.70 43.50 -20.34
C ASP A 958 -17.54 44.30 -20.97
N GLY A 959 -16.51 43.62 -21.46
CA GLY A 959 -15.30 44.22 -22.04
C GLY A 959 -14.25 44.59 -21.00
N THR A 960 -14.47 44.33 -19.70
CA THR A 960 -13.48 44.62 -18.67
C THR A 960 -12.28 43.68 -18.83
N HIS A 961 -11.10 44.25 -19.09
CA HIS A 961 -9.84 43.51 -19.10
C HIS A 961 -9.25 43.41 -17.69
N ILE A 962 -8.58 42.29 -17.43
CA ILE A 962 -7.86 42.01 -16.21
C ILE A 962 -6.49 41.47 -16.59
N THR A 963 -5.45 42.18 -16.21
CA THR A 963 -4.06 41.81 -16.47
C THR A 963 -3.41 41.31 -15.18
N TYR A 964 -2.57 40.28 -15.31
CA TYR A 964 -1.81 39.70 -14.21
C TYR A 964 -0.31 39.88 -14.46
N ILE A 965 0.43 40.10 -13.38
CA ILE A 965 1.89 40.08 -13.40
C ILE A 965 2.34 38.97 -12.46
N TYR A 966 3.16 38.06 -12.97
CA TYR A 966 3.82 37.01 -12.18
C TYR A 966 5.29 37.38 -11.96
N GLY A 967 5.77 37.10 -10.76
CA GLY A 967 7.14 37.32 -10.31
C GLY A 967 7.63 36.10 -9.50
N TYR A 968 8.74 36.26 -8.80
CA TYR A 968 9.42 35.17 -8.07
C TYR A 968 9.72 33.98 -9.00
N ASN A 969 10.37 34.25 -10.13
CA ASN A 969 10.61 33.35 -11.25
C ASN A 969 9.32 32.84 -11.89
N GLU A 970 8.37 33.75 -12.16
CA GLU A 970 7.08 33.46 -12.82
C GLU A 970 6.27 32.34 -12.11
N SER A 971 6.43 32.25 -10.79
CA SER A 971 5.81 31.21 -9.96
C SER A 971 4.65 31.75 -9.12
N LEU A 972 4.66 33.04 -8.79
CA LEU A 972 3.70 33.68 -7.91
C LEU A 972 3.18 35.00 -8.51
N PRO A 973 1.88 35.31 -8.35
CA PRO A 973 1.29 36.54 -8.85
C PRO A 973 1.69 37.72 -7.96
N ILE A 974 2.30 38.75 -8.54
CA ILE A 974 2.69 39.99 -7.83
C ILE A 974 1.69 41.13 -8.07
N ALA A 975 0.86 41.05 -9.12
CA ALA A 975 -0.23 41.99 -9.36
C ALA A 975 -1.44 41.36 -10.09
N LYS A 976 -2.64 41.80 -9.70
CA LYS A 976 -3.89 41.65 -10.43
C LYS A 976 -4.45 43.04 -10.71
N ILE A 977 -4.61 43.40 -11.98
CA ILE A 977 -4.97 44.74 -12.43
C ILE A 977 -6.29 44.64 -13.19
N GLU A 978 -7.40 45.07 -12.59
CA GLU A 978 -8.70 45.10 -13.26
C GLU A 978 -8.91 46.44 -13.96
N ASN A 979 -9.55 46.43 -15.14
CA ASN A 979 -9.75 47.58 -16.01
C ASN A 979 -8.45 48.14 -16.65
N ALA A 980 -7.55 47.25 -17.06
CA ALA A 980 -6.37 47.58 -17.87
C ALA A 980 -6.05 46.43 -18.84
N THR A 981 -5.51 46.76 -20.00
CA THR A 981 -4.94 45.81 -20.98
C THR A 981 -3.43 45.67 -20.82
N THR A 982 -2.83 44.63 -21.41
CA THR A 982 -1.36 44.48 -21.48
C THR A 982 -0.66 45.64 -22.19
N SER A 983 -1.30 46.23 -23.21
CA SER A 983 -0.79 47.41 -23.92
C SER A 983 -0.76 48.65 -23.04
N GLU A 984 -1.84 48.89 -22.29
CA GLU A 984 -1.91 50.00 -21.32
C GLU A 984 -0.92 49.79 -20.17
N LEU A 985 -0.76 48.55 -19.69
CA LEU A 985 0.25 48.18 -18.71
C LEU A 985 1.66 48.50 -19.21
N THR A 986 2.01 48.07 -20.43
CA THR A 986 3.32 48.31 -21.03
C THR A 986 3.58 49.81 -21.21
N THR A 987 2.56 50.55 -21.64
CA THR A 987 2.62 52.01 -21.78
C THR A 987 2.85 52.67 -20.42
N ALA A 988 2.08 52.28 -19.39
CA ALA A 988 2.21 52.81 -18.04
C ALA A 988 3.61 52.58 -17.47
N ILE A 989 4.16 51.37 -17.62
CA ILE A 989 5.54 51.06 -17.21
C ILE A 989 6.55 51.95 -17.94
N GLY A 990 6.39 52.15 -19.25
CA GLY A 990 7.24 53.03 -20.05
C GLY A 990 7.18 54.52 -19.63
N THR A 991 6.16 54.95 -18.89
CA THR A 991 6.07 56.32 -18.34
C THR A 991 6.80 56.50 -17.01
N LEU A 992 7.17 55.42 -16.32
CA LEU A 992 7.82 55.48 -15.01
C LEU A 992 9.25 56.04 -15.09
N ASN A 993 9.92 55.97 -16.27
CA ASN A 993 11.10 56.71 -16.79
C ASN A 993 12.20 57.20 -15.81
N SER A 994 12.30 56.62 -14.63
CA SER A 994 13.24 57.03 -13.58
C SER A 994 13.61 55.91 -12.61
N ASN A 995 12.75 54.89 -12.42
CA ASN A 995 13.05 53.73 -11.56
C ASN A 995 12.99 52.38 -12.31
N TYR A 996 12.04 52.19 -13.24
CA TYR A 996 11.83 50.96 -14.04
C TYR A 996 11.24 51.32 -15.41
N ASN A 997 11.63 50.65 -16.50
CA ASN A 997 11.21 50.92 -17.88
C ASN A 997 10.57 49.71 -18.59
N THR A 998 10.70 48.51 -18.03
CA THR A 998 10.17 47.26 -18.59
C THR A 998 9.50 46.39 -17.53
N LEU A 999 8.59 45.50 -17.94
CA LEU A 999 7.97 44.54 -17.04
C LEU A 999 9.01 43.61 -16.39
N ALA A 1000 10.01 43.19 -17.16
CA ALA A 1000 11.10 42.33 -16.72
C ALA A 1000 11.92 42.94 -15.56
N GLU A 1001 12.08 44.27 -15.53
CA GLU A 1001 12.76 44.95 -14.42
C GLU A 1001 11.93 44.91 -13.13
N ILE A 1002 10.60 45.04 -13.21
CA ILE A 1002 9.71 44.89 -12.04
C ILE A 1002 9.72 43.44 -11.56
N GLN A 1003 9.68 42.46 -12.48
CA GLN A 1003 9.78 41.04 -12.14
C GLN A 1003 11.12 40.72 -11.47
N SER A 1004 12.23 41.28 -11.97
CA SER A 1004 13.56 41.10 -11.39
C SER A 1004 13.66 41.58 -9.94
N LEU A 1005 12.89 42.59 -9.53
CA LEU A 1005 12.82 43.00 -8.12
C LEU A 1005 12.20 41.92 -7.24
N SER A 1006 11.16 41.24 -7.75
CA SER A 1006 10.55 40.12 -7.02
C SER A 1006 11.47 38.92 -6.98
N ASP A 1007 12.25 38.68 -8.03
CA ASP A 1007 13.20 37.57 -8.09
C ASP A 1007 14.42 37.81 -7.17
N ALA A 1008 14.76 39.08 -6.94
CA ALA A 1008 15.80 39.51 -6.01
C ALA A 1008 15.28 39.78 -4.58
N ASP A 1009 14.01 39.47 -4.30
CA ASP A 1009 13.43 39.73 -2.99
C ASP A 1009 13.89 38.69 -1.95
N VAL A 1010 14.66 39.15 -0.97
CA VAL A 1010 15.26 38.29 0.07
C VAL A 1010 15.05 38.80 1.49
N ASN A 1011 14.53 40.04 1.65
CA ASN A 1011 14.29 40.65 2.95
C ASN A 1011 13.34 41.87 2.83
N GLY A 1012 12.91 42.41 3.97
CA GLY A 1012 11.99 43.55 4.00
C GLY A 1012 12.46 44.84 3.28
N THR A 1013 13.75 45.00 2.97
CA THR A 1013 14.26 46.12 2.16
C THR A 1013 14.02 45.89 0.67
N THR A 1014 14.45 44.74 0.13
CA THR A 1014 14.21 44.38 -1.29
C THR A 1014 12.72 44.23 -1.58
N GLU A 1015 11.96 43.69 -0.61
CA GLU A 1015 10.50 43.59 -0.70
C GLU A 1015 9.84 44.98 -0.75
N LYS A 1016 10.43 45.95 -0.04
CA LYS A 1016 9.97 47.35 -0.10
C LYS A 1016 10.27 47.98 -1.46
N ASP A 1017 11.39 47.65 -2.10
CA ASP A 1017 11.69 48.12 -3.45
C ASP A 1017 10.66 47.57 -4.44
N LEU A 1018 10.31 46.28 -4.36
CA LEU A 1018 9.23 45.68 -5.14
C LEU A 1018 7.88 46.38 -4.88
N ARG A 1019 7.50 46.58 -3.61
CA ARG A 1019 6.26 47.31 -3.29
C ARG A 1019 6.24 48.72 -3.86
N THR A 1020 7.36 49.42 -3.80
CA THR A 1020 7.48 50.78 -4.33
C THR A 1020 7.24 50.77 -5.85
N ALA A 1021 7.84 49.83 -6.57
CA ALA A 1021 7.60 49.65 -8.00
C ALA A 1021 6.13 49.35 -8.33
N LEU A 1022 5.48 48.50 -7.54
CA LEU A 1022 4.06 48.15 -7.71
C LEU A 1022 3.13 49.32 -7.36
N ASP A 1023 3.50 50.17 -6.40
CA ASP A 1023 2.75 51.37 -6.02
C ASP A 1023 2.91 52.49 -7.08
N ASP A 1024 4.12 52.68 -7.63
CA ASP A 1024 4.39 53.57 -8.76
C ASP A 1024 3.57 53.15 -9.99
N LEU A 1025 3.53 51.84 -10.27
CA LEU A 1025 2.71 51.29 -11.34
C LEU A 1025 1.21 51.53 -11.10
N ARG A 1026 0.72 51.36 -9.86
CA ARG A 1026 -0.67 51.68 -9.52
C ARG A 1026 -0.98 53.15 -9.80
N ALA A 1027 -0.05 54.07 -9.48
CA ALA A 1027 -0.23 55.49 -9.75
C ALA A 1027 -0.25 55.82 -11.25
N ALA A 1028 0.51 55.08 -12.07
CA ALA A 1028 0.50 55.21 -13.53
C ALA A 1028 -0.77 54.64 -14.19
N LEU A 1029 -1.58 53.87 -13.46
CA LEU A 1029 -2.85 53.28 -13.92
C LEU A 1029 -4.06 53.78 -13.10
N PRO A 1030 -4.39 55.10 -13.13
CA PRO A 1030 -5.37 55.71 -12.24
C PRO A 1030 -6.81 55.23 -12.44
N ASN A 1031 -7.11 54.61 -13.59
CA ASN A 1031 -8.43 54.07 -13.92
C ASN A 1031 -8.54 52.56 -13.67
N ALA A 1032 -7.46 51.91 -13.21
CA ALA A 1032 -7.41 50.48 -12.95
C ALA A 1032 -7.51 50.16 -11.46
N PHE A 1033 -8.12 49.02 -11.14
CA PHE A 1033 -8.18 48.49 -9.78
C PHE A 1033 -7.07 47.45 -9.60
N MET A 1034 -5.94 47.89 -9.06
CA MET A 1034 -4.76 47.05 -8.87
C MET A 1034 -4.66 46.50 -7.45
N THR A 1035 -4.72 45.18 -7.31
CA THR A 1035 -4.31 44.45 -6.11
C THR A 1035 -2.89 43.93 -6.31
N SER A 1036 -1.99 44.16 -5.36
CA SER A 1036 -0.60 43.70 -5.45
C SER A 1036 -0.19 42.85 -4.25
N PHE A 1037 0.79 41.97 -4.46
CA PHE A 1037 1.20 40.95 -3.50
C PHE A 1037 2.72 40.89 -3.39
N THR A 1038 3.23 40.67 -2.18
CA THR A 1038 4.62 40.27 -1.93
C THR A 1038 4.65 39.00 -1.08
N TYR A 1039 5.75 38.25 -1.15
CA TYR A 1039 5.86 36.93 -0.55
C TYR A 1039 7.26 36.70 0.03
N ASP A 1040 7.30 35.87 1.07
CA ASP A 1040 8.48 35.07 1.38
C ASP A 1040 8.27 33.70 0.72
N PRO A 1041 8.98 33.35 -0.37
CA PRO A 1041 8.82 32.07 -1.04
C PRO A 1041 8.92 30.90 -0.05
N LEU A 1042 8.08 29.87 -0.26
CA LEU A 1042 7.94 28.69 0.63
C LEU A 1042 7.33 28.95 2.02
N ILE A 1043 7.12 30.20 2.43
CA ILE A 1043 6.48 30.57 3.70
C ILE A 1043 5.05 31.07 3.44
N GLY A 1044 4.90 32.12 2.63
CA GLY A 1044 3.59 32.66 2.27
C GLY A 1044 3.61 34.14 1.89
N VAL A 1045 2.42 34.70 1.69
CA VAL A 1045 2.24 36.13 1.38
C VAL A 1045 2.65 36.99 2.57
N THR A 1046 3.41 38.05 2.34
CA THR A 1046 3.90 38.99 3.37
C THR A 1046 3.13 40.32 3.33
N SER A 1047 2.64 40.72 2.15
CA SER A 1047 1.76 41.87 2.04
C SER A 1047 0.74 41.74 0.90
N VAL A 1048 -0.44 42.31 1.11
CA VAL A 1048 -1.50 42.43 0.12
C VAL A 1048 -1.97 43.88 0.10
N THR A 1049 -1.72 44.60 -1.00
CA THR A 1049 -2.23 45.95 -1.18
C THR A 1049 -3.49 45.91 -2.02
N ASP A 1050 -4.62 46.35 -1.43
CA ASP A 1050 -5.92 46.34 -2.09
C ASP A 1050 -6.05 47.43 -3.17
N PRO A 1051 -7.13 47.44 -3.97
CA PRO A 1051 -7.33 48.47 -5.00
C PRO A 1051 -7.44 49.91 -4.48
N ARG A 1052 -7.60 50.13 -3.17
CA ARG A 1052 -7.62 51.45 -2.54
C ARG A 1052 -6.22 51.91 -2.14
N GLY A 1053 -5.18 51.12 -2.43
CA GLY A 1053 -3.81 51.38 -2.00
C GLY A 1053 -3.60 51.12 -0.50
N LYS A 1054 -4.45 50.30 0.14
CA LYS A 1054 -4.31 49.96 1.56
C LYS A 1054 -3.68 48.59 1.70
N THR A 1055 -2.50 48.55 2.32
CA THR A 1055 -1.73 47.32 2.50
C THR A 1055 -2.11 46.61 3.79
N SER A 1056 -2.38 45.31 3.70
CA SER A 1056 -2.42 44.40 4.84
C SER A 1056 -1.11 43.62 4.89
N TYR A 1057 -0.50 43.53 6.07
CA TYR A 1057 0.77 42.86 6.30
C TYR A 1057 0.57 41.55 7.05
N TYR A 1058 1.27 40.50 6.63
CA TYR A 1058 1.19 39.16 7.16
C TYR A 1058 2.55 38.81 7.73
N TYR A 1059 2.56 38.43 9.00
CA TYR A 1059 3.77 38.09 9.74
C TYR A 1059 3.71 36.64 10.14
N TYR A 1060 4.80 35.92 9.89
CA TYR A 1060 4.97 34.54 10.29
C TYR A 1060 5.88 34.49 11.52
N ASP A 1061 5.67 33.48 12.36
CA ASP A 1061 6.65 33.13 13.37
C ASP A 1061 7.87 32.47 12.71
N ASN A 1062 8.93 32.28 13.48
CA ASN A 1062 10.16 31.69 12.94
C ASN A 1062 9.97 30.27 12.39
N HIS A 1063 8.87 29.58 12.71
CA HIS A 1063 8.57 28.24 12.19
C HIS A 1063 7.74 28.27 10.90
N ALA A 1064 7.71 29.42 10.20
CA ALA A 1064 6.96 29.66 8.98
C ALA A 1064 5.44 29.52 9.14
N ARG A 1065 4.89 29.84 10.32
CA ARG A 1065 3.45 29.79 10.61
C ARG A 1065 2.89 31.20 10.82
N LEU A 1066 1.75 31.53 10.22
CA LEU A 1066 1.13 32.86 10.35
C LEU A 1066 0.86 33.25 11.81
N GLN A 1067 1.49 34.32 12.28
CA GLN A 1067 1.36 34.81 13.65
C GLN A 1067 0.41 36.02 13.77
N TYR A 1068 0.56 37.01 12.86
CA TYR A 1068 -0.23 38.24 12.88
C TYR A 1068 -0.64 38.66 11.47
N VAL A 1069 -1.84 39.23 11.37
CA VAL A 1069 -2.24 40.05 10.22
C VAL A 1069 -2.45 41.47 10.72
N LYS A 1070 -1.82 42.45 10.09
CA LYS A 1070 -1.95 43.88 10.41
C LYS A 1070 -2.56 44.65 9.24
N ASP A 1071 -3.28 45.72 9.55
CA ASP A 1071 -3.77 46.67 8.55
C ASP A 1071 -2.70 47.69 8.15
N HIS A 1072 -3.08 48.63 7.28
CA HIS A 1072 -2.20 49.67 6.76
C HIS A 1072 -1.73 50.68 7.82
N ASP A 1073 -2.43 50.79 8.96
CA ASP A 1073 -2.04 51.64 10.09
C ASP A 1073 -1.08 50.87 11.05
N GLY A 1074 -0.77 49.61 10.75
CA GLY A 1074 -0.01 48.71 11.61
C GLY A 1074 -0.82 48.14 12.78
N LYS A 1075 -2.15 48.24 12.77
CA LYS A 1075 -3.01 47.66 13.81
C LYS A 1075 -3.28 46.19 13.51
N ILE A 1076 -3.28 45.35 14.55
CA ILE A 1076 -3.53 43.92 14.41
C ILE A 1076 -5.00 43.67 14.05
N LEU A 1077 -5.24 43.07 12.88
CA LEU A 1077 -6.54 42.57 12.43
C LEU A 1077 -6.82 41.16 12.96
N SER A 1078 -5.79 40.32 13.00
CA SER A 1078 -5.88 38.94 13.48
C SER A 1078 -4.58 38.54 14.16
N LYS A 1079 -4.69 37.79 15.26
CA LYS A 1079 -3.57 37.11 15.92
C LYS A 1079 -3.89 35.62 15.95
N THR A 1080 -2.97 34.81 15.46
CA THR A 1080 -3.09 33.35 15.50
C THR A 1080 -2.12 32.82 16.54
N GLU A 1081 -2.66 32.07 17.49
CA GLU A 1081 -1.87 31.32 18.47
C GLU A 1081 -2.02 29.84 18.16
N TYR A 1082 -0.91 29.20 17.81
CA TYR A 1082 -0.87 27.79 17.48
C TYR A 1082 -0.93 26.95 18.75
N ASN A 1083 -2.16 26.66 19.16
CA ASN A 1083 -2.47 25.67 20.18
C ASN A 1083 -2.97 24.41 19.46
N TYR A 1084 -2.14 23.38 19.32
CA TYR A 1084 -2.63 22.12 18.74
C TYR A 1084 -3.66 21.53 19.69
N LYS A 1085 -4.76 21.03 19.12
CA LYS A 1085 -6.00 20.68 19.83
C LYS A 1085 -5.71 19.80 21.05
N ASN A 1086 -6.08 20.32 22.22
CA ASN A 1086 -6.03 19.67 23.53
C ASN A 1086 -6.94 18.46 23.63
#